data_AF-A0A665V8Q8-F1
#
_entry.id   AF-A0A665V8Q8-F1
#
_cell.length_a   1.000
_cell.length_b   1.000
_cell.length_c   1.000
_cell.angle_alpha   90.00
_cell.angle_beta   90.00
_cell.angle_gamma   90.00
#
_symmetry.space_group_name_H-M   'P 1'
#
loop_
_entity.id
_entity.type
_entity.pdbx_description
1 polymer ?
#
loop_
_entity_poly.entity_id
_entity_poly.type
_entity_poly.pdbx_seq_one_letter_code
_entity_poly.pdbx_strand_id
1 'polypeptide(L)'
;MGVPKFYRWISERYPCLSEVVKEHQIPEFDNLYLDMNGIIHQCSHPNDEDVHFRISEEKIFADIFHYLEVLFRIIKPRKVFFMAVDGVAPRAKMNQQRGRRFRSAKEAEEKIKKALDKGEVLPTEARFDSNCITPGTDFMARLQEQLKYFVHNKISTDKLWQNVHVYLSGHETPGEGEHKIMEFIRSENAKPGHNPNTRHCLYGLDADLIMLGLTSHEPNFSLLREEVRFGGKKSQKRITAPEETTFHLLHLSLMREYIDYEFSDLKNHIGSDYDLERIIDDWILMGFLVGNDFIPHLPHLHINHDALPLLYKTYISILPSVGGYLNENGHLNLRNFEKYLEKLAEFDREHFSEVFVDLKWFESKVGNKYLNEAAGLAAEKEAAMKVKGKEAVVEDEEEEDDIFETEFRQYKRTYYMTKMGVDVVSDEFLAKQARCYVEGIQWILHYYYHGVQSWSWYYPYHYAPFLSDIRNISGLKLTFELGKPFMPFQQLLAVLPAASMELLPQCYRHLMTSESSPIIENYPLDFKTDLNGKQQEWEAVVLIPFIDERCLLAAMEPCNSKLTKEENARNCHTECIVYTYDSELDFTYTSSLPQLFPNIVHCHARQERIPMDAWQVPLDHVSRRIDRSALYFCGFPTLQHIRHKFYKKKSGVVVFQQSSRGENMILEILPSQGEMVCDDVAAQVLGKSVFVNWPHLEEARIIAVSDGETKFCLEEPPGVQRVYDRPSTPPPTKVICLSDKEQKDWVKDVQGITEHFLKRKGIVVTETYVVLYGQLLTGRKYVPKANGVVELEKQWAKQVLPFAYQTVVKDIKAFYSSLTSFKSLNELFPQATTVFMVGNPYYGAMGEVQDSSDVIKDGRVRVVFNVPHEPQLEPLIQNQHKYCVKYSPGYILASRLGITSYLVSRFSGSIFIGRGSKKNPCGEQRANVGLNLKFNKKNEEVPGYTKRTEKEWLYSAAVEELLAEYLDRFSEVFDSVSRNSHDDVFYEDDIWPGEDQNGAEKVAEITSWLKSHPVSSISRASCDLQVLDSAIVERIEEAVEKTKVRKSTKKVRVTVKPHLLYRPLEQQQGVVPDPDAEYRLFDRVVNIRESFTVPLGLRGTVIGIKGGEITSGTVKYLVA
;
A
#
# COMPACT_ATOMS: atom_id res chain seq x y z
N MET A 1 -10.30 -4.58 -0.41
CA MET A 1 -11.53 -5.18 0.14
C MET A 1 -12.03 -4.28 1.27
N GLY A 2 -13.06 -4.68 2.01
CA GLY A 2 -13.57 -3.88 3.12
C GLY A 2 -14.43 -2.70 2.68
N VAL A 3 -14.05 -1.49 3.08
CA VAL A 3 -14.76 -0.25 2.69
C VAL A 3 -14.20 0.37 1.40
N PRO A 4 -14.92 0.34 0.25
CA PRO A 4 -14.40 0.83 -1.02
C PRO A 4 -14.03 2.32 -0.98
N LYS A 5 -12.87 2.67 -1.52
CA LYS A 5 -12.32 4.05 -1.59
C LYS A 5 -12.04 4.73 -0.24
N PHE A 6 -12.22 4.02 0.89
CA PHE A 6 -12.05 4.59 2.24
C PHE A 6 -10.65 5.15 2.50
N TYR A 7 -9.60 4.40 2.19
CA TYR A 7 -8.21 4.86 2.35
C TYR A 7 -7.95 6.19 1.63
N ARG A 8 -8.45 6.35 0.41
CA ARG A 8 -8.30 7.60 -0.35
C ARG A 8 -9.06 8.74 0.33
N TRP A 9 -10.31 8.50 0.68
CA TRP A 9 -11.17 9.51 1.30
C TRP A 9 -10.59 10.00 2.64
N ILE A 10 -10.16 9.08 3.51
CA ILE A 10 -9.62 9.44 4.83
C ILE A 10 -8.28 10.15 4.72
N SER A 11 -7.41 9.73 3.78
CA SER A 11 -6.13 10.40 3.53
C SER A 11 -6.32 11.81 2.96
N GLU A 12 -7.33 12.03 2.10
CA GLU A 12 -7.66 13.37 1.62
C GLU A 12 -8.33 14.24 2.71
N ARG A 13 -9.18 13.66 3.58
CA ARG A 13 -9.80 14.39 4.70
C ARG A 13 -8.78 14.81 5.74
N TYR A 14 -7.80 13.96 6.03
CA TYR A 14 -6.75 14.14 7.02
C TYR A 14 -5.36 14.07 6.34
N PRO A 15 -4.86 15.18 5.77
CA PRO A 15 -3.76 15.12 4.79
C PRO A 15 -2.41 14.69 5.35
N CYS A 16 -2.20 14.77 6.67
CA CYS A 16 -0.96 14.35 7.32
C CYS A 16 -0.91 12.87 7.68
N LEU A 17 -1.95 12.06 7.43
CA LEU A 17 -2.00 10.66 7.90
C LEU A 17 -0.89 9.76 7.37
N SER A 18 -0.49 9.96 6.12
CA SER A 18 0.45 9.08 5.44
C SER A 18 1.65 9.85 4.91
N GLU A 19 2.83 9.25 5.03
CA GLU A 19 4.05 9.76 4.41
C GLU A 19 4.68 8.71 3.49
N VAL A 20 5.34 9.18 2.43
CA VAL A 20 6.16 8.33 1.57
C VAL A 20 7.48 8.10 2.29
N VAL A 21 7.77 6.85 2.67
CA VAL A 21 8.96 6.54 3.46
C VAL A 21 10.11 6.02 2.59
N LYS A 22 11.31 6.55 2.84
CA LYS A 22 12.57 5.93 2.40
C LYS A 22 13.10 5.00 3.50
N GLU A 23 13.93 4.02 3.14
CA GLU A 23 14.49 3.01 4.09
C GLU A 23 15.08 3.62 5.38
N HIS A 24 15.74 4.79 5.30
CA HIS A 24 16.37 5.45 6.46
C HIS A 24 15.41 6.31 7.30
N GLN A 25 14.20 6.60 6.80
CA GLN A 25 13.18 7.41 7.49
C GLN A 25 12.18 6.55 8.27
N ILE A 26 12.22 5.23 8.09
CA ILE A 26 11.28 4.32 8.73
C ILE A 26 11.58 4.27 10.25
N PRO A 27 10.58 4.51 11.11
CA PRO A 27 10.76 4.37 12.55
C PRO A 27 11.11 2.93 12.92
N GLU A 28 11.73 2.77 14.07
CA GLU A 28 11.93 1.44 14.62
C GLU A 28 10.60 0.84 15.11
N PHE A 29 10.38 -0.43 14.78
CA PHE A 29 9.22 -1.19 15.25
C PHE A 29 9.64 -2.36 16.12
N ASP A 30 8.82 -2.67 17.13
CA ASP A 30 9.01 -3.87 17.94
C ASP A 30 8.42 -5.08 17.23
N ASN A 31 7.24 -4.91 16.64
CA ASN A 31 6.47 -5.99 16.04
C ASN A 31 6.09 -5.64 14.59
N LEU A 32 6.33 -6.57 13.66
CA LEU A 32 5.88 -6.52 12.28
C LEU A 32 4.90 -7.66 12.01
N TYR A 33 3.74 -7.33 11.47
CA TYR A 33 2.69 -8.28 11.09
C TYR A 33 2.43 -8.19 9.59
N LEU A 34 2.36 -9.34 8.91
CA LEU A 34 2.09 -9.43 7.49
C LEU A 34 0.78 -10.19 7.24
N ASP A 35 -0.18 -9.53 6.63
CA ASP A 35 -1.24 -10.22 5.89
C ASP A 35 -0.66 -10.69 4.54
N MET A 36 -0.49 -12.01 4.42
CA MET A 36 0.20 -12.65 3.31
C MET A 36 -0.64 -12.71 2.03
N ASN A 37 -1.97 -12.61 2.13
CA ASN A 37 -2.83 -12.89 0.99
C ASN A 37 -2.61 -11.88 -0.15
N GLY A 38 -2.41 -10.61 0.17
CA GLY A 38 -2.01 -9.59 -0.81
C GLY A 38 -0.71 -9.92 -1.56
N ILE A 39 0.30 -10.41 -0.83
CA ILE A 39 1.62 -10.79 -1.37
C ILE A 39 1.48 -11.99 -2.31
N ILE A 40 0.74 -13.02 -1.89
CA ILE A 40 0.52 -14.24 -2.69
C ILE A 40 -0.16 -13.90 -4.02
N HIS A 41 -1.18 -13.04 -3.99
CA HIS A 41 -1.85 -12.56 -5.21
C HIS A 41 -0.90 -11.80 -6.14
N GLN A 42 -0.09 -10.89 -5.59
CA GLN A 42 0.86 -10.09 -6.37
C GLN A 42 1.97 -10.93 -7.03
N CYS A 43 2.50 -11.92 -6.31
CA CYS A 43 3.56 -12.79 -6.82
C CYS A 43 3.06 -13.86 -7.79
N SER A 44 1.78 -14.28 -7.71
CA SER A 44 1.25 -15.35 -8.54
C SER A 44 0.60 -14.89 -9.85
N HIS A 45 -0.02 -13.71 -9.87
CA HIS A 45 -0.66 -13.19 -11.08
C HIS A 45 -0.58 -11.64 -11.11
N PRO A 46 0.62 -11.07 -11.34
CA PRO A 46 0.81 -9.62 -11.36
C PRO A 46 0.06 -8.93 -12.51
N ASN A 47 -0.37 -9.67 -13.54
CA ASN A 47 -1.06 -9.13 -14.72
C ASN A 47 -2.27 -9.98 -15.15
N ASP A 48 -3.36 -9.92 -14.38
CA ASP A 48 -4.62 -10.66 -14.65
C ASP A 48 -5.32 -10.33 -15.98
N GLU A 49 -4.92 -9.23 -16.63
CA GLU A 49 -5.45 -8.82 -17.93
C GLU A 49 -4.81 -9.60 -19.09
N ASP A 50 -3.64 -10.19 -18.88
CA ASP A 50 -2.91 -10.91 -19.93
C ASP A 50 -3.26 -12.40 -19.94
N VAL A 51 -4.00 -12.82 -20.96
CA VAL A 51 -4.42 -14.23 -21.15
C VAL A 51 -3.26 -15.15 -21.53
N HIS A 52 -2.14 -14.60 -22.02
CA HIS A 52 -0.94 -15.36 -22.41
C HIS A 52 0.03 -15.56 -21.25
N PHE A 53 -0.14 -14.84 -20.14
CA PHE A 53 0.77 -14.92 -19.01
C PHE A 53 0.80 -16.33 -18.39
N ARG A 54 2.01 -16.85 -18.16
CA ARG A 54 2.29 -18.12 -17.50
C ARG A 54 3.42 -17.95 -16.48
N ILE A 55 3.30 -18.62 -15.35
CA ILE A 55 4.29 -18.61 -14.28
C ILE A 55 4.25 -19.97 -13.58
N SER A 56 5.43 -20.49 -13.22
CA SER A 56 5.53 -21.75 -12.49
C SER A 56 5.44 -21.52 -10.98
N GLU A 57 4.98 -22.50 -10.22
CA GLU A 57 4.87 -22.38 -8.76
C GLU A 57 6.22 -22.10 -8.10
N GLU A 58 7.30 -22.69 -8.61
CA GLU A 58 8.68 -22.44 -8.16
C GLU A 58 9.03 -20.95 -8.21
N LYS A 59 8.67 -20.29 -9.32
CA LYS A 59 8.91 -18.86 -9.49
C LYS A 59 8.04 -18.04 -8.54
N ILE A 60 6.77 -18.43 -8.34
CA ILE A 60 5.87 -17.78 -7.37
C ILE A 60 6.48 -17.86 -5.96
N PHE A 61 6.95 -19.02 -5.52
CA PHE A 61 7.55 -19.20 -4.19
C PHE A 61 8.82 -18.37 -4.02
N ALA A 62 9.70 -18.35 -5.03
CA ALA A 62 10.89 -17.51 -5.00
C ALA A 62 10.56 -16.01 -4.91
N ASP A 63 9.53 -15.56 -5.64
CA ASP A 63 9.07 -14.17 -5.60
C ASP A 63 8.45 -13.80 -4.25
N ILE A 64 7.69 -14.71 -3.61
CA ILE A 64 7.17 -14.52 -2.26
C ILE A 64 8.33 -14.39 -1.26
N PHE A 65 9.32 -15.28 -1.29
CA PHE A 65 10.47 -15.22 -0.38
C PHE A 65 11.26 -13.91 -0.51
N HIS A 66 11.47 -13.48 -1.76
CA HIS A 66 12.13 -12.21 -2.04
C HIS A 66 11.34 -11.02 -1.49
N TYR A 67 10.01 -11.02 -1.68
CA TYR A 67 9.13 -9.98 -1.14
C TYR A 67 9.19 -9.91 0.40
N LEU A 68 9.12 -11.05 1.08
CA LEU A 68 9.20 -11.15 2.54
C LEU A 68 10.53 -10.64 3.09
N GLU A 69 11.63 -11.00 2.44
CA GLU A 69 12.97 -10.54 2.80
C GLU A 69 13.08 -9.02 2.69
N VAL A 70 12.56 -8.44 1.61
CA VAL A 70 12.56 -7.00 1.40
C VAL A 70 11.75 -6.29 2.49
N LEU A 71 10.53 -6.75 2.79
CA LEU A 71 9.70 -6.16 3.84
C LEU A 71 10.36 -6.25 5.23
N PHE A 72 10.87 -7.43 5.59
CA PHE A 72 11.54 -7.63 6.88
C PHE A 72 12.75 -6.71 7.03
N ARG A 73 13.55 -6.55 5.97
CA ARG A 73 14.72 -5.67 5.96
C ARG A 73 14.36 -4.20 6.04
N ILE A 74 13.26 -3.79 5.42
CA ILE A 74 12.78 -2.41 5.44
C ILE A 74 12.36 -2.01 6.87
N ILE A 75 11.63 -2.88 7.58
CA ILE A 75 11.05 -2.58 8.89
C ILE A 75 11.96 -2.94 10.07
N LYS A 76 12.73 -4.03 9.98
CA LYS A 76 13.64 -4.54 11.01
C LYS A 76 12.97 -4.68 12.40
N PRO A 77 11.93 -5.54 12.53
CA PRO A 77 11.25 -5.72 13.81
C PRO A 77 12.21 -6.21 14.90
N ARG A 78 12.03 -5.74 16.14
CA ARG A 78 12.93 -6.05 17.26
C ARG A 78 12.51 -7.23 18.13
N LYS A 79 11.24 -7.64 18.09
CA LYS A 79 10.68 -8.66 18.99
C LYS A 79 9.87 -9.71 18.23
N VAL A 80 8.92 -9.28 17.42
CA VAL A 80 7.95 -10.18 16.76
C VAL A 80 7.92 -9.95 15.26
N PHE A 81 7.96 -11.04 14.50
CA PHE A 81 7.62 -11.07 13.09
C PHE A 81 6.52 -12.10 12.87
N PHE A 82 5.32 -11.65 12.51
CA PHE A 82 4.13 -12.49 12.38
C PHE A 82 3.69 -12.55 10.92
N MET A 83 3.67 -13.75 10.33
CA MET A 83 3.14 -13.98 8.99
C MET A 83 1.82 -14.74 9.09
N ALA A 84 0.74 -14.13 8.59
CA ALA A 84 -0.60 -14.70 8.63
C ALA A 84 -1.11 -14.94 7.20
N VAL A 85 -1.46 -16.19 6.90
CA VAL A 85 -2.12 -16.61 5.66
C VAL A 85 -3.57 -16.92 5.98
N ASP A 86 -4.52 -16.54 5.11
CA ASP A 86 -5.93 -16.89 5.32
C ASP A 86 -6.11 -18.39 5.45
N GLY A 87 -6.80 -18.78 6.52
CA GLY A 87 -7.33 -20.12 6.74
C GLY A 87 -8.81 -20.21 6.41
N VAL A 88 -9.46 -21.24 6.95
CA VAL A 88 -10.92 -21.39 6.80
C VAL A 88 -11.61 -20.21 7.48
N ALA A 89 -12.43 -19.47 6.75
CA ALA A 89 -13.10 -18.27 7.24
C ALA A 89 -14.49 -18.60 7.82
N PRO A 90 -15.05 -17.74 8.69
CA PRO A 90 -16.43 -17.86 9.13
C PRO A 90 -17.44 -17.78 7.98
N ARG A 91 -18.60 -18.42 8.13
CA ARG A 91 -19.65 -18.46 7.09
C ARG A 91 -20.13 -17.09 6.62
N ALA A 92 -20.10 -16.10 7.52
CA ALA A 92 -20.36 -14.69 7.19
C ALA A 92 -19.47 -14.17 6.04
N LYS A 93 -18.19 -14.54 6.01
CA LYS A 93 -17.24 -14.17 4.94
C LYS A 93 -17.36 -15.08 3.72
N MET A 94 -17.68 -16.35 3.91
CA MET A 94 -17.68 -17.37 2.83
C MET A 94 -18.56 -16.98 1.63
N ASN A 95 -19.71 -16.33 1.86
CA ASN A 95 -20.58 -15.88 0.76
C ASN A 95 -19.91 -14.82 -0.12
N GLN A 96 -19.21 -13.87 0.50
CA GLN A 96 -18.43 -12.86 -0.21
C GLN A 96 -17.27 -13.50 -0.99
N GLN A 97 -16.54 -14.43 -0.36
CA GLN A 97 -15.46 -15.16 -1.02
C GLN A 97 -16.00 -15.93 -2.24
N ARG A 98 -17.09 -16.67 -2.07
CA ARG A 98 -17.74 -17.42 -3.14
C ARG A 98 -18.16 -16.53 -4.31
N GLY A 99 -18.82 -15.40 -4.05
CA GLY A 99 -19.18 -14.44 -5.10
C GLY A 99 -17.97 -13.97 -5.90
N ARG A 100 -16.83 -13.71 -5.22
CA ARG A 100 -15.57 -13.35 -5.88
C ARG A 100 -14.99 -14.49 -6.72
N ARG A 101 -15.02 -15.74 -6.25
CA ARG A 101 -14.49 -16.91 -6.98
C ARG A 101 -15.32 -17.23 -8.24
N PHE A 102 -16.65 -17.11 -8.15
CA PHE A 102 -17.53 -17.25 -9.32
C PHE A 102 -17.27 -16.16 -10.36
N ARG A 103 -17.10 -14.91 -9.90
CA ARG A 103 -16.79 -13.80 -10.81
C ARG A 103 -15.43 -13.95 -11.47
N SER A 104 -14.37 -14.26 -10.73
CA SER A 104 -13.03 -14.43 -11.29
C SER A 104 -12.99 -15.53 -12.35
N ALA A 105 -13.69 -16.65 -12.12
CA ALA A 105 -13.81 -17.73 -13.10
C ALA A 105 -14.53 -17.27 -14.38
N LYS A 106 -15.69 -16.60 -14.24
CA LYS A 106 -16.46 -16.08 -15.39
C LYS A 106 -15.66 -15.05 -16.18
N GLU A 107 -15.00 -14.10 -15.51
CA GLU A 107 -14.14 -13.09 -16.15
C GLU A 107 -12.96 -13.73 -16.90
N ALA A 108 -12.34 -14.77 -16.33
CA ALA A 108 -11.25 -15.49 -16.98
C ALA A 108 -11.72 -16.23 -18.24
N GLU A 109 -12.87 -16.90 -18.18
CA GLU A 109 -13.49 -17.58 -19.32
C GLU A 109 -13.86 -16.59 -20.43
N GLU A 110 -14.50 -15.48 -20.10
CA GLU A 110 -14.85 -14.43 -21.06
C GLU A 110 -13.62 -13.81 -21.73
N LYS A 111 -12.53 -13.58 -20.97
CA LYS A 111 -11.27 -13.08 -21.51
C LYS A 111 -10.63 -14.08 -22.49
N ILE A 112 -10.63 -15.37 -22.15
CA ILE A 112 -10.13 -16.45 -23.02
C ILE A 112 -10.97 -16.53 -24.30
N LYS A 113 -12.29 -16.55 -24.18
CA LYS A 113 -13.20 -16.59 -25.33
C LYS A 113 -12.99 -15.39 -26.25
N LYS A 114 -12.90 -14.17 -25.69
CA LYS A 114 -12.60 -12.94 -26.46
C LYS A 114 -11.25 -12.99 -27.17
N ALA A 115 -10.25 -13.69 -26.65
CA ALA A 115 -8.95 -13.85 -27.31
C ALA A 115 -9.02 -14.88 -28.44
N LEU A 116 -9.70 -16.01 -28.22
CA LEU A 116 -9.92 -17.04 -29.25
C LEU A 116 -10.77 -16.52 -30.41
N ASP A 117 -11.83 -15.76 -30.11
CA ASP A 117 -12.70 -15.12 -31.12
C ASP A 117 -11.93 -14.10 -31.99
N LYS A 118 -10.82 -13.55 -31.47
CA LYS A 118 -9.88 -12.68 -32.21
C LYS A 118 -8.84 -13.47 -33.02
N GLY A 119 -8.88 -14.79 -32.98
CA GLY A 119 -7.90 -15.66 -33.65
C GLY A 119 -6.55 -15.77 -32.93
N GLU A 120 -6.46 -15.39 -31.66
CA GLU A 120 -5.22 -15.52 -30.88
C GLU A 120 -4.94 -16.98 -30.53
N VAL A 121 -3.69 -17.44 -30.72
CA VAL A 121 -3.25 -18.77 -30.31
C VAL A 121 -2.75 -18.71 -28.88
N LEU A 122 -3.44 -19.39 -27.97
CA LEU A 122 -3.07 -19.43 -26.55
C LEU A 122 -1.94 -20.44 -26.29
N PRO A 123 -1.09 -20.23 -25.28
CA PRO A 123 -0.08 -21.20 -24.86
C PRO A 123 -0.70 -22.55 -24.48
N THR A 124 0.04 -23.64 -24.74
CA THR A 124 -0.38 -25.02 -24.39
C THR A 124 -0.43 -25.26 -22.89
N GLU A 125 0.39 -24.55 -22.12
CA GLU A 125 0.35 -24.59 -20.66
C GLU A 125 -0.95 -23.96 -20.14
N ALA A 126 -1.52 -24.57 -19.09
CA ALA A 126 -2.71 -24.03 -18.45
C ALA A 126 -2.41 -22.68 -17.78
N ARG A 127 -3.37 -21.77 -17.82
CA ARG A 127 -3.29 -20.51 -17.06
C ARG A 127 -3.37 -20.82 -15.56
N PHE A 128 -2.63 -20.05 -14.76
CA PHE A 128 -2.75 -20.10 -13.30
C PHE A 128 -4.17 -19.74 -12.85
N ASP A 129 -4.86 -20.65 -12.17
CA ASP A 129 -6.18 -20.40 -11.57
C ASP A 129 -6.00 -19.76 -10.19
N SER A 130 -6.29 -18.45 -10.08
CA SER A 130 -6.15 -17.71 -8.82
C SER A 130 -7.10 -18.17 -7.71
N ASN A 131 -8.14 -18.96 -8.04
CA ASN A 131 -9.01 -19.58 -7.03
C ASN A 131 -8.26 -20.64 -6.20
N CYS A 132 -7.07 -21.09 -6.65
CA CYS A 132 -6.20 -21.97 -5.86
C CYS A 132 -5.66 -21.32 -4.58
N ILE A 133 -5.73 -20.00 -4.45
CA ILE A 133 -5.41 -19.24 -3.23
C ILE A 133 -6.62 -19.31 -2.27
N THR A 134 -6.93 -20.54 -1.86
CA THR A 134 -7.99 -20.89 -0.93
C THR A 134 -7.48 -22.05 -0.05
N PRO A 135 -7.74 -22.05 1.27
CA PRO A 135 -7.29 -23.11 2.16
C PRO A 135 -7.76 -24.50 1.70
N GLY A 136 -6.87 -25.49 1.82
CA GLY A 136 -7.15 -26.88 1.45
C GLY A 136 -6.75 -27.27 0.04
N THR A 137 -6.38 -26.32 -0.83
CA THR A 137 -5.88 -26.64 -2.18
C THR A 137 -4.46 -27.20 -2.13
N ASP A 138 -4.03 -27.84 -3.22
CA ASP A 138 -2.70 -28.45 -3.31
C ASP A 138 -1.61 -27.36 -3.33
N PHE A 139 -1.91 -26.24 -4.00
CA PHE A 139 -1.04 -25.07 -4.04
C PHE A 139 -0.77 -24.52 -2.63
N MET A 140 -1.81 -24.31 -1.81
CA MET A 140 -1.64 -23.74 -0.46
C MET A 140 -0.85 -24.68 0.46
N ALA A 141 -1.05 -26.00 0.35
CA ALA A 141 -0.28 -26.97 1.11
C ALA A 141 1.21 -26.93 0.76
N ARG A 142 1.56 -26.88 -0.54
CA ARG A 142 2.96 -26.72 -0.98
C ARG A 142 3.55 -25.38 -0.57
N LEU A 143 2.78 -24.29 -0.70
CA LEU A 143 3.20 -22.96 -0.25
C LEU A 143 3.53 -22.96 1.25
N GLN A 144 2.71 -23.61 2.08
CA GLN A 144 2.94 -23.72 3.51
C GLN A 144 4.23 -24.48 3.84
N GLU A 145 4.55 -25.56 3.12
CA GLU A 145 5.84 -26.26 3.26
C GLU A 145 7.02 -25.36 2.87
N GLN A 146 6.88 -24.60 1.79
CA GLN A 146 7.90 -23.65 1.34
C GLN A 146 8.11 -22.52 2.36
N LEU A 147 7.04 -21.95 2.93
CA LEU A 147 7.15 -20.93 3.98
C LEU A 147 7.84 -21.48 5.24
N LYS A 148 7.53 -22.72 5.65
CA LYS A 148 8.25 -23.40 6.75
C LYS A 148 9.74 -23.50 6.44
N TYR A 149 10.12 -23.96 5.23
CA TYR A 149 11.52 -24.01 4.80
C TYR A 149 12.18 -22.62 4.85
N PHE A 150 11.52 -21.58 4.33
CA PHE A 150 12.04 -20.22 4.31
C PHE A 150 12.38 -19.71 5.71
N VAL A 151 11.48 -19.90 6.68
CA VAL A 151 11.72 -19.48 8.07
C VAL A 151 12.90 -20.23 8.70
N HIS A 152 12.97 -21.56 8.53
CA HIS A 152 14.11 -22.34 9.02
C HIS A 152 15.43 -21.85 8.41
N ASN A 153 15.43 -21.58 7.10
CA ASN A 153 16.61 -21.07 6.40
C ASN A 153 17.02 -19.70 6.93
N LYS A 154 16.08 -18.75 7.03
CA LYS A 154 16.38 -17.38 7.48
C LYS A 154 16.85 -17.32 8.92
N ILE A 155 16.20 -18.02 9.85
CA ILE A 155 16.64 -18.08 11.26
C ILE A 155 18.04 -18.68 11.39
N SER A 156 18.35 -19.72 10.59
CA SER A 156 19.64 -20.40 10.68
C SER A 156 20.78 -19.62 10.01
N THR A 157 20.47 -18.78 9.00
CA THR A 157 21.49 -18.13 8.15
C THR A 157 21.59 -16.61 8.31
N ASP A 158 20.54 -15.92 8.76
CA ASP A 158 20.48 -14.46 8.87
C ASP A 158 20.41 -14.00 10.32
N LYS A 159 21.44 -13.26 10.76
CA LYS A 159 21.56 -12.72 12.12
C LYS A 159 20.41 -11.81 12.53
N LEU A 160 19.77 -11.10 11.58
CA LEU A 160 18.65 -10.23 11.92
C LEU A 160 17.40 -11.01 12.36
N TRP A 161 17.27 -12.27 11.90
CA TRP A 161 16.15 -13.15 12.25
C TRP A 161 16.37 -13.89 13.57
N GLN A 162 17.61 -13.96 14.06
CA GLN A 162 17.97 -14.77 15.23
C GLN A 162 17.44 -14.19 16.55
N ASN A 163 17.22 -12.88 16.62
CA ASN A 163 16.76 -12.19 17.84
C ASN A 163 15.27 -11.83 17.80
N VAL A 164 14.49 -12.46 16.91
CA VAL A 164 13.06 -12.18 16.71
C VAL A 164 12.28 -13.48 16.83
N HIS A 165 11.12 -13.42 17.51
CA HIS A 165 10.15 -14.52 17.49
C HIS A 165 9.36 -14.49 16.19
N VAL A 166 9.51 -15.53 15.37
CA VAL A 166 8.85 -15.61 14.06
C VAL A 166 7.62 -16.50 14.16
N TYR A 167 6.44 -15.92 14.01
CA TYR A 167 5.17 -16.65 14.00
C TYR A 167 4.74 -16.91 12.56
N LEU A 168 4.44 -18.16 12.24
CA LEU A 168 3.82 -18.57 10.97
C LEU A 168 2.44 -19.16 11.26
N SER A 169 1.39 -18.38 11.02
CA SER A 169 0.01 -18.87 11.02
C SER A 169 -0.44 -19.09 9.59
N GLY A 170 -0.27 -20.33 9.11
CA GLY A 170 -0.57 -20.72 7.74
C GLY A 170 -2.07 -20.88 7.46
N HIS A 171 -2.38 -21.35 6.25
CA HIS A 171 -3.76 -21.68 5.84
C HIS A 171 -4.37 -22.84 6.64
N GLU A 172 -3.53 -23.61 7.34
CA GLU A 172 -3.93 -24.76 8.16
C GLU A 172 -4.65 -24.31 9.45
N THR A 173 -4.33 -23.12 9.96
CA THR A 173 -5.00 -22.52 11.13
C THR A 173 -6.27 -21.81 10.65
N PRO A 174 -7.47 -22.03 11.25
CA PRO A 174 -8.69 -21.31 10.89
C PRO A 174 -8.60 -19.79 11.10
N GLY A 175 -9.43 -19.04 10.38
CA GLY A 175 -9.54 -17.58 10.47
C GLY A 175 -8.82 -16.84 9.35
N GLU A 176 -9.22 -15.59 9.14
CA GLU A 176 -8.56 -14.66 8.20
C GLU A 176 -7.22 -14.17 8.78
N GLY A 177 -6.25 -13.87 7.91
CA GLY A 177 -4.91 -13.45 8.30
C GLY A 177 -4.91 -12.24 9.22
N GLU A 178 -5.67 -11.21 8.86
CA GLU A 178 -5.80 -9.97 9.65
C GLU A 178 -6.42 -10.23 11.04
N HIS A 179 -7.38 -11.15 11.15
CA HIS A 179 -8.03 -11.48 12.43
C HIS A 179 -7.15 -12.35 13.33
N LYS A 180 -6.36 -13.28 12.76
CA LYS A 180 -5.33 -14.04 13.50
C LYS A 180 -4.30 -13.12 14.14
N ILE A 181 -3.86 -12.10 13.39
CA ILE A 181 -2.94 -11.07 13.89
C ILE A 181 -3.59 -10.31 15.05
N MET A 182 -4.85 -9.92 14.91
CA MET A 182 -5.54 -9.16 15.95
C MET A 182 -5.84 -9.98 17.20
N GLU A 183 -6.10 -11.29 17.07
CA GLU A 183 -6.17 -12.22 18.21
C GLU A 183 -4.85 -12.25 18.98
N PHE A 184 -3.72 -12.37 18.28
CA PHE A 184 -2.40 -12.30 18.89
C PHE A 184 -2.18 -10.96 19.62
N ILE A 185 -2.43 -9.82 18.97
CA ILE A 185 -2.25 -8.49 19.57
C ILE A 185 -3.11 -8.32 20.83
N ARG A 186 -4.39 -8.69 20.78
CA ARG A 186 -5.28 -8.62 21.96
C ARG A 186 -4.76 -9.50 23.10
N SER A 187 -4.28 -10.70 22.80
CA SER A 187 -3.75 -11.61 23.80
C SER A 187 -2.46 -11.07 24.46
N GLU A 188 -1.57 -10.43 23.70
CA GLU A 188 -0.38 -9.77 24.25
C GLU A 188 -0.77 -8.58 25.13
N ASN A 189 -1.70 -7.74 24.66
CA ASN A 189 -2.19 -6.57 25.39
C ASN A 189 -2.86 -6.95 26.73
N ALA A 190 -3.49 -8.11 26.79
CA ALA A 190 -4.10 -8.64 28.01
C ALA A 190 -3.07 -9.08 29.06
N LYS A 191 -1.80 -9.31 28.69
CA LYS A 191 -0.76 -9.76 29.63
C LYS A 191 -0.42 -8.64 30.64
N PRO A 192 -0.26 -8.96 31.94
CA PRO A 192 0.03 -7.96 32.97
C PRO A 192 1.29 -7.12 32.74
N GLY A 193 2.30 -7.70 32.07
CA GLY A 193 3.59 -7.09 31.77
C GLY A 193 3.71 -6.46 30.38
N HIS A 194 2.60 -6.29 29.64
CA HIS A 194 2.62 -5.62 28.34
C HIS A 194 3.19 -4.21 28.44
N ASN A 195 4.09 -3.86 27.50
CA ASN A 195 4.62 -2.51 27.42
C ASN A 195 3.64 -1.65 26.60
N PRO A 196 3.00 -0.62 27.18
CA PRO A 196 2.03 0.21 26.48
C PRO A 196 2.65 1.08 25.37
N ASN A 197 3.99 1.11 25.29
CA ASN A 197 4.72 1.81 24.23
C ASN A 197 5.26 0.86 23.15
N THR A 198 4.77 -0.38 23.08
CA THR A 198 5.14 -1.31 22.01
C THR A 198 4.78 -0.69 20.66
N ARG A 199 5.68 -0.78 19.69
CA ARG A 199 5.54 -0.16 18.36
C ARG A 199 5.14 -1.22 17.34
N HIS A 200 3.96 -1.06 16.75
CA HIS A 200 3.31 -2.02 15.86
C HIS A 200 3.36 -1.54 14.41
N CYS A 201 3.81 -2.40 13.50
CA CYS A 201 3.71 -2.20 12.06
C CYS A 201 2.91 -3.34 11.44
N LEU A 202 1.80 -3.04 10.77
CA LEU A 202 1.00 -4.02 10.04
C LEU A 202 1.04 -3.72 8.55
N TYR A 203 1.46 -4.69 7.75
CA TYR A 203 1.49 -4.57 6.30
C TYR A 203 0.20 -5.14 5.68
N GLY A 204 -0.40 -4.38 4.77
CA GLY A 204 -1.50 -4.83 3.92
C GLY A 204 -2.24 -3.69 3.22
N LEU A 205 -2.95 -4.01 2.12
CA LEU A 205 -3.63 -3.03 1.27
C LEU A 205 -5.11 -2.83 1.63
N ASP A 206 -5.66 -3.61 2.54
CA ASP A 206 -7.07 -3.50 2.88
C ASP A 206 -7.36 -2.30 3.78
N ALA A 207 -8.53 -1.70 3.57
CA ALA A 207 -8.97 -0.53 4.33
C ALA A 207 -9.34 -0.91 5.78
N ASP A 208 -9.77 -2.15 5.98
CA ASP A 208 -10.23 -2.66 7.27
C ASP A 208 -9.10 -2.76 8.30
N LEU A 209 -7.85 -2.88 7.84
CA LEU A 209 -6.65 -2.81 8.69
C LEU A 209 -6.55 -1.48 9.46
N ILE A 210 -7.12 -0.39 8.94
CA ILE A 210 -7.19 0.89 9.67
C ILE A 210 -8.11 0.74 10.88
N MET A 211 -9.28 0.13 10.69
CA MET A 211 -10.24 -0.09 11.77
C MET A 211 -9.72 -1.12 12.77
N LEU A 212 -9.17 -2.25 12.31
CA LEU A 212 -8.57 -3.28 13.16
C LEU A 212 -7.37 -2.73 13.96
N GLY A 213 -6.51 -1.92 13.34
CA GLY A 213 -5.43 -1.27 14.07
C GLY A 213 -5.94 -0.33 15.17
N LEU A 214 -7.04 0.39 14.92
CA LEU A 214 -7.67 1.26 15.91
C LEU A 214 -8.37 0.48 17.05
N THR A 215 -8.97 -0.69 16.79
CA THR A 215 -9.58 -1.52 17.86
C THR A 215 -8.57 -2.07 18.85
N SER A 216 -7.27 -2.13 18.49
CA SER A 216 -6.22 -2.50 19.45
C SER A 216 -6.04 -1.48 20.57
N HIS A 217 -6.46 -0.22 20.34
CA HIS A 217 -6.18 0.95 21.16
C HIS A 217 -4.69 1.20 21.45
N GLU A 218 -3.77 0.58 20.72
CA GLU A 218 -2.32 0.84 20.82
C GLU A 218 -1.96 2.24 20.27
N PRO A 219 -1.18 3.05 21.02
CA PRO A 219 -0.87 4.42 20.61
C PRO A 219 0.17 4.47 19.47
N ASN A 220 1.10 3.53 19.46
CA ASN A 220 2.21 3.48 18.50
C ASN A 220 1.94 2.41 17.43
N PHE A 221 0.97 2.66 16.56
CA PHE A 221 0.57 1.73 15.50
C PHE A 221 0.63 2.41 14.13
N SER A 222 1.31 1.78 13.19
CA SER A 222 1.39 2.23 11.79
C SER A 222 1.06 1.10 10.82
N LEU A 223 0.49 1.48 9.66
CA LEU A 223 0.24 0.55 8.56
C LEU A 223 1.24 0.80 7.43
N LEU A 224 1.95 -0.24 7.01
CA LEU A 224 2.81 -0.20 5.84
C LEU A 224 2.00 -0.59 4.60
N ARG A 225 2.00 0.26 3.58
CA ARG A 225 1.19 0.08 2.37
C ARG A 225 2.01 0.42 1.13
N GLU A 226 1.72 -0.21 0.01
CA GLU A 226 2.32 0.18 -1.27
C GLU A 226 1.68 1.47 -1.80
N GLU A 227 2.45 2.28 -2.54
CA GLU A 227 1.94 3.48 -3.20
C GLU A 227 0.86 3.09 -4.23
N VAL A 228 -0.39 3.46 -3.96
CA VAL A 228 -1.49 3.35 -4.92
C VAL A 228 -1.58 4.65 -5.71
N ARG A 229 -1.34 4.58 -7.03
CA ARG A 229 -1.51 5.73 -7.93
C ARG A 229 -2.91 5.77 -8.52
N PHE A 230 -3.62 6.87 -8.32
CA PHE A 230 -4.97 7.08 -8.83
C PHE A 230 -4.94 7.84 -10.16
N GLY A 231 -5.67 7.37 -11.16
CA GLY A 231 -5.88 8.09 -12.43
C GLY A 231 -4.94 7.74 -13.60
N GLY A 232 -4.15 6.66 -13.53
CA GLY A 232 -3.40 6.12 -14.67
C GLY A 232 -4.22 5.14 -15.51
N LYS A 233 -4.08 5.13 -16.85
CA LYS A 233 -4.68 4.09 -17.72
C LYS A 233 -4.17 2.70 -17.28
N LYS A 234 -5.04 1.68 -17.36
CA LYS A 234 -4.88 0.23 -17.02
C LYS A 234 -3.64 -0.50 -17.61
N SER A 235 -2.71 0.20 -18.27
CA SER A 235 -1.56 -0.34 -19.01
C SER A 235 -0.21 -0.14 -18.32
N GLN A 236 -0.15 0.42 -17.11
CA GLN A 236 1.11 0.46 -16.37
C GLN A 236 1.40 -0.95 -15.82
N LYS A 237 2.40 -1.64 -16.41
CA LYS A 237 2.96 -2.87 -15.84
C LYS A 237 3.28 -2.59 -14.37
N ARG A 238 2.72 -3.38 -13.46
CA ARG A 238 3.05 -3.30 -12.02
C ARG A 238 4.56 -3.48 -11.86
N ILE A 239 5.16 -2.71 -10.95
CA ILE A 239 6.58 -2.81 -10.64
C ILE A 239 6.83 -4.24 -10.16
N THR A 240 7.73 -4.96 -10.82
CA THR A 240 7.99 -6.38 -10.56
C THR A 240 9.07 -6.60 -9.50
N ALA A 241 9.90 -5.59 -9.21
CA ALA A 241 10.96 -5.67 -8.20
C ALA A 241 10.49 -4.98 -6.89
N PRO A 242 10.38 -5.70 -5.77
CA PRO A 242 9.96 -5.11 -4.49
C PRO A 242 10.84 -3.95 -4.02
N GLU A 243 12.11 -3.90 -4.41
CA GLU A 243 13.03 -2.81 -4.09
C GLU A 243 12.74 -1.49 -4.82
N GLU A 244 12.03 -1.54 -5.95
CA GLU A 244 11.61 -0.36 -6.71
C GLU A 244 10.21 0.13 -6.26
N THR A 245 9.54 -0.63 -5.38
CA THR A 245 8.23 -0.28 -4.84
C THR A 245 8.33 0.86 -3.84
N THR A 246 7.54 1.91 -4.05
CA THR A 246 7.37 2.98 -3.07
C THR A 246 6.40 2.53 -1.98
N PHE A 247 6.78 2.69 -0.71
CA PHE A 247 5.91 2.41 0.42
C PHE A 247 5.42 3.70 1.08
N HIS A 248 4.19 3.66 1.58
CA HIS A 248 3.58 4.65 2.45
C HIS A 248 3.46 4.07 3.86
N LEU A 249 3.77 4.90 4.85
CA LEU A 249 3.50 4.61 6.25
C LEU A 249 2.30 5.46 6.68
N LEU A 250 1.17 4.80 6.99
CA LEU A 250 -0.02 5.45 7.54
C LEU A 250 0.02 5.34 9.06
N HIS A 251 -0.06 6.47 9.75
CA HIS A 251 0.10 6.54 11.20
C HIS A 251 -1.26 6.61 11.91
N LEU A 252 -1.59 5.55 12.67
CA LEU A 252 -2.83 5.54 13.45
C LEU A 252 -2.74 6.46 14.67
N SER A 253 -1.52 6.83 15.11
CA SER A 253 -1.32 7.87 16.12
C SER A 253 -1.99 9.20 15.72
N LEU A 254 -1.73 9.67 14.49
CA LEU A 254 -2.37 10.87 13.95
C LEU A 254 -3.86 10.66 13.66
N MET A 255 -4.25 9.48 13.20
CA MET A 255 -5.66 9.16 12.96
C MET A 255 -6.51 9.41 14.21
N ARG A 256 -6.02 8.99 15.37
CA ARG A 256 -6.71 9.20 16.66
C ARG A 256 -6.84 10.67 17.02
N GLU A 257 -5.80 11.47 16.78
CA GLU A 257 -5.84 12.91 17.03
C GLU A 257 -6.78 13.64 16.04
N TYR A 258 -6.81 13.22 14.77
CA TYR A 258 -7.79 13.74 13.81
C TYR A 258 -9.23 13.37 14.16
N ILE A 259 -9.48 12.15 14.65
CA ILE A 259 -10.79 11.76 15.20
C ILE A 259 -11.15 12.67 16.39
N ASP A 260 -10.22 12.89 17.33
CA ASP A 260 -10.44 13.79 18.47
C ASP A 260 -10.85 15.20 18.02
N TYR A 261 -10.25 15.72 16.94
CA TYR A 261 -10.60 17.02 16.37
C TYR A 261 -11.97 17.00 15.67
N GLU A 262 -12.25 15.96 14.88
CA GLU A 262 -13.52 15.81 14.15
C GLU A 262 -14.73 15.79 15.11
N PHE A 263 -14.57 15.20 16.30
CA PHE A 263 -15.61 15.06 17.33
C PHE A 263 -15.43 16.02 18.51
N SER A 264 -14.55 17.02 18.41
CA SER A 264 -14.22 17.93 19.50
C SER A 264 -15.42 18.75 20.01
N ASP A 265 -16.42 19.02 19.17
CA ASP A 265 -17.66 19.71 19.56
C ASP A 265 -18.39 18.99 20.70
N LEU A 266 -18.29 17.65 20.77
CA LEU A 266 -18.91 16.85 21.83
C LEU A 266 -18.31 17.13 23.21
N LYS A 267 -17.04 17.58 23.29
CA LYS A 267 -16.41 17.96 24.56
C LYS A 267 -17.16 19.10 25.26
N ASN A 268 -17.75 20.01 24.48
CA ASN A 268 -18.52 21.14 25.02
C ASN A 268 -19.88 20.70 25.59
N HIS A 269 -20.44 19.59 25.11
CA HIS A 269 -21.76 19.10 25.50
C HIS A 269 -21.70 18.03 26.60
N ILE A 270 -20.72 17.12 26.52
CA ILE A 270 -20.61 15.94 27.39
C ILE A 270 -19.56 16.17 28.52
N GLY A 271 -18.67 17.16 28.37
CA GLY A 271 -17.75 17.57 29.44
C GLY A 271 -16.78 16.46 29.86
N SER A 272 -16.75 16.15 31.15
CA SER A 272 -15.82 15.18 31.75
C SER A 272 -16.03 13.73 31.29
N ASP A 273 -17.21 13.41 30.75
CA ASP A 273 -17.56 12.05 30.35
C ASP A 273 -17.08 11.72 28.92
N TYR A 274 -16.48 12.69 28.23
CA TYR A 274 -15.86 12.49 26.93
C TYR A 274 -14.64 11.56 27.02
N ASP A 275 -14.70 10.44 26.32
CA ASP A 275 -13.60 9.48 26.20
C ASP A 275 -13.31 9.19 24.73
N LEU A 276 -12.13 9.61 24.26
CA LEU A 276 -11.70 9.40 22.88
C LEU A 276 -11.69 7.92 22.50
N GLU A 277 -11.36 7.00 23.41
CA GLU A 277 -11.34 5.57 23.07
C GLU A 277 -12.74 5.06 22.73
N ARG A 278 -13.77 5.55 23.43
CA ARG A 278 -15.17 5.24 23.13
C ARG A 278 -15.69 5.94 21.89
N ILE A 279 -15.22 7.15 21.60
CA ILE A 279 -15.50 7.83 20.32
C ILE A 279 -14.90 7.04 19.15
N ILE A 280 -13.70 6.48 19.31
CA ILE A 280 -13.07 5.61 18.31
C ILE A 280 -13.92 4.33 18.13
N ASP A 281 -14.40 3.73 19.23
CA ASP A 281 -15.28 2.56 19.19
C ASP A 281 -16.55 2.82 18.34
N ASP A 282 -17.20 3.96 18.55
CA ASP A 282 -18.38 4.39 17.80
C ASP A 282 -18.04 4.80 16.36
N TRP A 283 -16.86 5.37 16.14
CA TRP A 283 -16.37 5.72 14.81
C TRP A 283 -16.13 4.48 13.94
N ILE A 284 -15.64 3.39 14.53
CA ILE A 284 -15.49 2.10 13.86
C ILE A 284 -16.86 1.52 13.50
N LEU A 285 -17.83 1.58 14.42
CA LEU A 285 -19.23 1.19 14.13
C LEU A 285 -19.81 1.99 12.95
N MET A 286 -19.62 3.31 12.93
CA MET A 286 -20.03 4.14 11.78
C MET A 286 -19.36 3.69 10.48
N GLY A 287 -18.10 3.29 10.53
CA GLY A 287 -17.39 2.67 9.41
C GLY A 287 -18.09 1.42 8.87
N PHE A 288 -18.50 0.50 9.75
CA PHE A 288 -19.19 -0.73 9.36
C PHE A 288 -20.54 -0.50 8.70
N LEU A 289 -21.25 0.58 9.06
CA LEU A 289 -22.52 0.95 8.42
C LEU A 289 -22.32 1.41 6.97
N VAL A 290 -21.20 2.07 6.66
CA VAL A 290 -20.86 2.44 5.29
C VAL A 290 -20.49 1.21 4.46
N GLY A 291 -19.78 0.26 5.06
CA GLY A 291 -19.44 -0.98 4.40
C GLY A 291 -18.56 -1.89 5.23
N ASN A 292 -18.58 -3.17 4.87
CA ASN A 292 -17.74 -4.23 5.40
C ASN A 292 -17.86 -5.46 4.48
N ASP A 293 -17.08 -6.49 4.75
CA ASP A 293 -17.05 -7.70 3.91
C ASP A 293 -18.11 -8.76 4.26
N PHE A 294 -18.92 -8.56 5.31
CA PHE A 294 -19.75 -9.61 5.92
C PHE A 294 -21.26 -9.44 5.68
N ILE A 295 -21.72 -8.19 5.60
CA ILE A 295 -23.13 -7.84 5.31
C ILE A 295 -23.20 -6.83 4.15
N PRO A 296 -24.29 -6.82 3.36
CA PRO A 296 -24.45 -5.88 2.27
C PRO A 296 -24.52 -4.43 2.77
N HIS A 297 -24.07 -3.50 1.92
CA HIS A 297 -24.16 -2.07 2.19
C HIS A 297 -25.60 -1.61 2.31
N LEU A 298 -25.84 -0.66 3.22
CA LEU A 298 -27.11 0.06 3.27
C LEU A 298 -27.39 0.74 1.91
N PRO A 299 -28.65 0.77 1.45
CA PRO A 299 -29.03 1.45 0.22
C PRO A 299 -28.57 2.91 0.22
N HIS A 300 -27.99 3.36 -0.89
CA HIS A 300 -27.62 4.76 -1.16
C HIS A 300 -26.52 5.37 -0.25
N LEU A 301 -26.19 4.73 0.88
CA LEU A 301 -25.19 5.18 1.84
C LEU A 301 -23.77 4.77 1.38
N HIS A 302 -23.14 5.60 0.55
CA HIS A 302 -21.80 5.34 0.00
C HIS A 302 -20.84 6.51 0.22
N ILE A 303 -19.54 6.22 0.31
CA ILE A 303 -18.49 7.25 0.49
C ILE A 303 -18.52 8.29 -0.64
N ASN A 304 -18.82 7.89 -1.87
CA ASN A 304 -18.92 8.83 -3.01
C ASN A 304 -20.05 9.85 -2.86
N HIS A 305 -21.00 9.60 -1.97
CA HIS A 305 -22.15 10.45 -1.68
C HIS A 305 -22.05 11.05 -0.26
N ASP A 306 -20.83 11.27 0.24
CA ASP A 306 -20.56 11.89 1.55
C ASP A 306 -21.28 11.21 2.74
N ALA A 307 -21.37 9.87 2.72
CA ALA A 307 -21.96 9.09 3.81
C ALA A 307 -21.25 9.27 5.17
N LEU A 308 -19.92 9.30 5.21
CA LEU A 308 -19.17 9.43 6.47
C LEU A 308 -19.43 10.78 7.19
N PRO A 309 -19.35 11.94 6.51
CA PRO A 309 -19.75 13.22 7.10
C PRO A 309 -21.17 13.23 7.65
N LEU A 310 -22.12 12.62 6.95
CA LEU A 310 -23.51 12.49 7.40
C LEU A 310 -23.60 11.68 8.70
N LEU A 311 -22.92 10.53 8.76
CA LEU A 311 -22.86 9.69 9.96
C LEU A 311 -22.28 10.46 11.15
N TYR A 312 -21.18 11.20 10.94
CA TYR A 312 -20.53 11.98 12.00
C TYR A 312 -21.42 13.11 12.50
N LYS A 313 -22.04 13.86 11.58
CA LYS A 313 -22.96 14.97 11.93
C LYS A 313 -24.15 14.45 12.73
N THR A 314 -24.75 13.34 12.29
CA THR A 314 -25.85 12.69 12.99
C THR A 314 -25.42 12.28 14.40
N TYR A 315 -24.23 11.69 14.52
CA TYR A 315 -23.68 11.21 15.78
C TYR A 315 -23.44 12.37 16.77
N ILE A 316 -22.78 13.43 16.30
CA ILE A 316 -22.51 14.63 17.11
C ILE A 316 -23.82 15.25 17.64
N SER A 317 -24.88 15.24 16.84
CA SER A 317 -26.18 15.79 17.25
C SER A 317 -26.92 14.93 18.28
N ILE A 318 -26.74 13.60 18.24
CA ILE A 318 -27.52 12.66 19.04
C ILE A 318 -26.82 12.27 20.33
N LEU A 319 -25.50 12.09 20.33
CA LEU A 319 -24.77 11.54 21.46
C LEU A 319 -25.07 12.27 22.80
N PRO A 320 -25.15 13.62 22.85
CA PRO A 320 -25.49 14.32 24.10
C PRO A 320 -26.88 13.98 24.68
N SER A 321 -27.79 13.47 23.86
CA SER A 321 -29.18 13.17 24.25
C SER A 321 -29.42 11.73 24.71
N VAL A 322 -28.50 10.80 24.40
CA VAL A 322 -28.70 9.35 24.64
C VAL A 322 -28.06 8.86 25.94
N GLY A 323 -27.17 9.64 26.55
CA GLY A 323 -26.61 9.38 27.88
C GLY A 323 -25.55 8.28 27.94
N GLY A 324 -24.93 7.94 26.81
CA GLY A 324 -23.88 6.93 26.69
C GLY A 324 -23.45 6.73 25.24
N TYR A 325 -22.49 5.82 25.00
CA TYR A 325 -21.96 5.50 23.68
C TYR A 325 -22.84 4.47 22.93
N LEU A 326 -22.56 4.22 21.64
CA LEU A 326 -23.29 3.23 20.83
C LEU A 326 -22.67 1.83 20.93
N ASN A 327 -21.35 1.77 21.03
CA ASN A 327 -20.52 0.59 21.08
C ASN A 327 -19.69 0.59 22.38
N GLU A 328 -19.95 -0.39 23.24
CA GLU A 328 -19.27 -0.56 24.51
C GLU A 328 -18.41 -1.81 24.43
N ASN A 329 -17.14 -1.64 24.04
CA ASN A 329 -16.17 -2.76 23.90
C ASN A 329 -16.67 -3.86 22.96
N GLY A 330 -17.23 -3.51 21.80
CA GLY A 330 -17.79 -4.48 20.86
C GLY A 330 -19.22 -4.92 21.17
N HIS A 331 -19.85 -4.45 22.25
CA HIS A 331 -21.26 -4.68 22.54
C HIS A 331 -22.12 -3.47 22.14
N LEU A 332 -23.15 -3.69 21.32
CA LEU A 332 -24.08 -2.61 20.95
C LEU A 332 -24.99 -2.25 22.11
N ASN A 333 -25.05 -0.96 22.42
CA ASN A 333 -26.12 -0.39 23.21
C ASN A 333 -27.34 -0.18 22.31
N LEU A 334 -28.19 -1.21 22.19
CA LEU A 334 -29.32 -1.22 21.25
C LEU A 334 -30.29 -0.05 21.43
N ARG A 335 -30.44 0.46 22.65
CA ARG A 335 -31.29 1.64 22.92
C ARG A 335 -30.69 2.90 22.32
N ASN A 336 -29.39 3.13 22.49
CA ASN A 336 -28.73 4.30 21.95
C ASN A 336 -28.59 4.18 20.42
N PHE A 337 -28.30 2.97 19.95
CA PHE A 337 -28.17 2.66 18.53
C PHE A 337 -29.50 2.83 17.77
N GLU A 338 -30.62 2.41 18.35
CA GLU A 338 -31.96 2.66 17.80
C GLU A 338 -32.21 4.15 17.56
N LYS A 339 -31.99 4.99 18.58
CA LYS A 339 -32.14 6.45 18.45
C LYS A 339 -31.24 7.05 17.38
N TYR A 340 -30.00 6.53 17.27
CA TYR A 340 -29.08 6.95 16.22
C TYR A 340 -29.62 6.61 14.82
N LEU A 341 -30.10 5.38 14.62
CA LEU A 341 -30.70 4.94 13.36
C LEU A 341 -32.00 5.67 13.03
N GLU A 342 -32.86 5.96 14.01
CA GLU A 342 -34.10 6.73 13.82
C GLU A 342 -33.83 8.11 13.21
N LYS A 343 -32.78 8.78 13.67
CA LYS A 343 -32.36 10.07 13.11
C LYS A 343 -31.68 9.91 11.77
N LEU A 344 -30.81 8.90 11.64
CA LEU A 344 -30.15 8.61 10.37
C LEU A 344 -31.14 8.25 9.27
N ALA A 345 -32.30 7.67 9.61
CA ALA A 345 -33.38 7.35 8.68
C ALA A 345 -34.03 8.57 8.01
N GLU A 346 -33.77 9.80 8.48
CA GLU A 346 -34.11 11.02 7.72
C GLU A 346 -33.41 11.03 6.35
N PHE A 347 -32.23 10.43 6.24
CA PHE A 347 -31.49 10.27 4.98
C PHE A 347 -32.31 9.57 3.90
N ASP A 348 -33.04 8.49 4.24
CA ASP A 348 -33.83 7.77 3.25
C ASP A 348 -34.92 8.68 2.66
N ARG A 349 -35.50 9.56 3.48
CA ARG A 349 -36.54 10.51 3.06
C ARG A 349 -35.95 11.63 2.22
N GLU A 350 -34.81 12.19 2.62
CA GLU A 350 -34.11 13.21 1.85
C GLU A 350 -33.70 12.67 0.48
N HIS A 351 -33.13 11.46 0.43
CA HIS A 351 -32.76 10.81 -0.82
C HIS A 351 -33.98 10.53 -1.71
N PHE A 352 -35.08 10.02 -1.13
CA PHE A 352 -36.30 9.80 -1.89
C PHE A 352 -36.91 11.11 -2.41
N SER A 353 -36.81 12.20 -1.67
CA SER A 353 -37.27 13.52 -2.12
C SER A 353 -36.60 13.96 -3.44
N GLU A 354 -35.29 13.76 -3.56
CA GLU A 354 -34.56 14.04 -4.82
C GLU A 354 -35.07 13.17 -5.97
N VAL A 355 -35.21 11.86 -5.74
CA VAL A 355 -35.72 10.91 -6.73
C VAL A 355 -37.18 11.21 -7.11
N PHE A 356 -37.99 11.62 -6.15
CA PHE A 356 -39.40 11.93 -6.32
C PHE A 356 -39.62 13.16 -7.19
N VAL A 357 -38.78 14.20 -7.04
CA VAL A 357 -38.78 15.37 -7.92
C VAL A 357 -38.47 14.97 -9.36
N ASP A 358 -37.46 14.13 -9.56
CA ASP A 358 -37.12 13.62 -10.89
C ASP A 358 -38.26 12.78 -11.49
N LEU A 359 -38.85 11.87 -10.71
CA LEU A 359 -40.01 11.07 -11.13
C LEU A 359 -41.18 11.96 -11.56
N LYS A 360 -41.57 12.93 -10.74
CA LYS A 360 -42.64 13.88 -11.08
C LYS A 360 -42.31 14.72 -12.32
N TRP A 361 -41.05 15.15 -12.48
CA TRP A 361 -40.62 15.87 -13.67
C TRP A 361 -40.73 14.99 -14.93
N PHE A 362 -40.32 13.73 -14.85
CA PHE A 362 -40.45 12.75 -15.94
C PHE A 362 -41.91 12.45 -16.26
N GLU A 363 -42.77 12.24 -15.26
CA GLU A 363 -44.21 12.05 -15.45
C GLU A 363 -44.85 13.25 -16.16
N SER A 364 -44.45 14.48 -15.79
CA SER A 364 -44.90 15.71 -16.46
C SER A 364 -44.45 15.81 -17.93
N LYS A 365 -43.35 15.16 -18.33
CA LYS A 365 -42.82 15.18 -19.71
C LYS A 365 -43.36 14.06 -20.58
N VAL A 366 -43.63 12.89 -20.00
CA VAL A 366 -43.98 11.66 -20.75
C VAL A 366 -45.48 11.36 -20.66
N GLY A 367 -46.21 11.95 -19.71
CA GLY A 367 -47.66 11.81 -19.57
C GLY A 367 -48.15 10.45 -19.05
N ASN A 368 -47.23 9.53 -18.74
CA ASN A 368 -47.51 8.23 -18.12
C ASN A 368 -47.07 8.23 -16.66
N LYS A 369 -47.95 7.80 -15.74
CA LYS A 369 -47.58 7.49 -14.35
C LYS A 369 -46.65 6.28 -14.32
N TYR A 370 -45.50 6.40 -13.66
CA TYR A 370 -44.47 5.36 -13.60
C TYR A 370 -44.64 4.40 -12.41
N LEU A 371 -45.88 4.12 -12.01
CA LEU A 371 -46.19 3.14 -10.97
C LEU A 371 -46.65 1.84 -11.61
N ASN A 372 -45.91 0.76 -11.34
CA ASN A 372 -46.26 -0.61 -11.71
C ASN A 372 -47.76 -0.88 -11.46
N GLU A 373 -48.52 -1.23 -12.51
CA GLU A 373 -49.95 -1.58 -12.42
C GLU A 373 -50.23 -2.66 -11.36
N ALA A 374 -49.27 -3.56 -11.13
CA ALA A 374 -49.36 -4.62 -10.11
C ALA A 374 -49.37 -4.09 -8.66
N ALA A 375 -48.73 -2.95 -8.40
CA ALA A 375 -48.69 -2.33 -7.08
C ALA A 375 -49.95 -1.50 -6.78
N GLY A 376 -50.50 -0.81 -7.78
CA GLY A 376 -51.76 -0.07 -7.67
C GLY A 376 -52.92 -0.99 -7.26
N LEU A 377 -53.00 -2.18 -7.85
CA LEU A 377 -54.01 -3.21 -7.53
C LEU A 377 -53.89 -3.75 -6.08
N ALA A 378 -52.70 -3.74 -5.49
CA ALA A 378 -52.47 -4.16 -4.11
C ALA A 378 -52.83 -3.04 -3.10
N ALA A 379 -52.51 -1.80 -3.43
CA ALA A 379 -52.88 -0.62 -2.64
C ALA A 379 -54.40 -0.41 -2.60
N GLU A 380 -55.12 -0.64 -3.72
CA GLU A 380 -56.59 -0.61 -3.76
C GLU A 380 -57.22 -1.66 -2.83
N LYS A 381 -56.60 -2.84 -2.70
CA LYS A 381 -57.06 -3.91 -1.78
C LYS A 381 -56.84 -3.55 -0.31
N GLU A 382 -55.73 -2.91 0.05
CA GLU A 382 -55.48 -2.46 1.43
C GLU A 382 -56.31 -1.21 1.80
N ALA A 383 -56.47 -0.27 0.88
CA ALA A 383 -57.30 0.93 1.08
C ALA A 383 -58.79 0.57 1.29
N ALA A 384 -59.29 -0.45 0.58
CA ALA A 384 -60.65 -0.97 0.77
C ALA A 384 -60.91 -1.56 2.18
N MET A 385 -59.86 -1.88 2.95
CA MET A 385 -59.98 -2.38 4.32
C MET A 385 -59.98 -1.29 5.40
N LYS A 386 -59.54 -0.05 5.11
CA LYS A 386 -59.29 0.98 6.15
C LYS A 386 -60.22 2.20 6.18
N VAL A 387 -61.11 2.42 5.21
CA VAL A 387 -61.95 3.63 5.20
C VAL A 387 -63.32 3.38 5.85
N LYS A 388 -63.44 3.70 7.14
CA LYS A 388 -64.68 4.18 7.76
C LYS A 388 -64.39 5.38 8.70
N GLY A 389 -64.38 6.56 8.10
CA GLY A 389 -64.84 7.82 8.69
C GLY A 389 -63.78 8.73 9.34
N LYS A 390 -63.52 9.88 8.70
CA LYS A 390 -63.97 11.22 9.14
C LYS A 390 -63.50 12.32 8.19
N GLU A 391 -64.30 13.37 8.10
CA GLU A 391 -64.20 14.51 7.17
C GLU A 391 -63.13 15.54 7.59
N ALA A 392 -62.37 15.95 6.56
CA ALA A 392 -61.75 17.23 6.21
C ALA A 392 -61.90 18.45 7.15
N VAL A 393 -60.80 19.16 7.42
CA VAL A 393 -60.43 20.48 6.82
C VAL A 393 -59.12 20.99 7.46
N VAL A 394 -57.97 20.72 6.84
CA VAL A 394 -56.68 21.48 6.80
C VAL A 394 -55.87 20.95 5.57
N GLU A 395 -56.39 21.09 4.35
CA GLU A 395 -56.07 20.07 3.31
C GLU A 395 -54.87 20.31 2.36
N ASP A 396 -54.38 21.53 2.07
CA ASP A 396 -53.39 21.64 0.97
C ASP A 396 -51.94 21.20 1.32
N GLU A 397 -51.43 21.44 2.54
CA GLU A 397 -50.07 21.00 2.94
C GLU A 397 -50.07 19.57 3.53
N GLU A 398 -51.12 19.19 4.27
CA GLU A 398 -51.25 17.83 4.84
C GLU A 398 -51.47 16.79 3.73
N GLU A 399 -52.16 17.13 2.63
CA GLU A 399 -52.35 16.22 1.49
C GLU A 399 -51.04 15.94 0.73
N GLU A 400 -50.16 16.93 0.53
CA GLU A 400 -48.89 16.73 -0.16
C GLU A 400 -47.92 15.84 0.65
N ASP A 401 -47.87 16.03 1.97
CA ASP A 401 -47.05 15.21 2.88
C ASP A 401 -47.57 13.75 2.95
N ASP A 402 -48.89 13.56 2.98
CA ASP A 402 -49.51 12.23 2.95
C ASP A 402 -49.27 11.50 1.62
N ILE A 403 -49.29 12.23 0.49
CA ILE A 403 -48.94 11.67 -0.83
C ILE A 403 -47.46 11.25 -0.84
N PHE A 404 -46.55 12.10 -0.34
CA PHE A 404 -45.13 11.79 -0.29
C PHE A 404 -44.84 10.52 0.52
N GLU A 405 -45.40 10.39 1.72
CA GLU A 405 -45.19 9.23 2.59
C GLU A 405 -45.78 7.95 1.97
N THR A 406 -46.91 8.05 1.27
CA THR A 406 -47.52 6.92 0.54
C THR A 406 -46.62 6.45 -0.60
N GLU A 407 -46.11 7.38 -1.41
CA GLU A 407 -45.18 7.09 -2.51
C GLU A 407 -43.84 6.55 -2.01
N PHE A 408 -43.32 7.08 -0.89
CA PHE A 408 -42.09 6.59 -0.27
C PHE A 408 -42.24 5.13 0.20
N ARG A 409 -43.37 4.79 0.83
CA ARG A 409 -43.68 3.40 1.20
C ARG A 409 -43.76 2.50 -0.03
N GLN A 410 -44.37 2.98 -1.11
CA GLN A 410 -44.51 2.23 -2.34
C GLN A 410 -43.15 2.01 -3.05
N TYR A 411 -42.28 3.02 -3.01
CA TYR A 411 -40.90 2.94 -3.49
C TYR A 411 -40.12 1.86 -2.75
N LYS A 412 -40.14 1.87 -1.41
CA LYS A 412 -39.50 0.82 -0.59
C LYS A 412 -40.11 -0.56 -0.83
N ARG A 413 -41.44 -0.66 -0.95
CA ARG A 413 -42.11 -1.93 -1.27
C ARG A 413 -41.61 -2.50 -2.59
N THR A 414 -41.48 -1.66 -3.62
CA THR A 414 -40.95 -2.03 -4.93
C THR A 414 -39.50 -2.52 -4.83
N TYR A 415 -38.67 -1.88 -4.02
CA TYR A 415 -37.31 -2.35 -3.74
C TYR A 415 -37.30 -3.77 -3.16
N TYR A 416 -38.06 -4.04 -2.11
CA TYR A 416 -38.08 -5.37 -1.50
C TYR A 416 -38.63 -6.45 -2.45
N MET A 417 -39.69 -6.14 -3.21
CA MET A 417 -40.26 -7.09 -4.17
C MET A 417 -39.28 -7.40 -5.32
N THR A 418 -38.61 -6.38 -5.86
CA THR A 418 -37.74 -6.54 -7.04
C THR A 418 -36.34 -7.05 -6.69
N LYS A 419 -35.73 -6.55 -5.62
CA LYS A 419 -34.36 -6.91 -5.22
C LYS A 419 -34.33 -8.17 -4.36
N MET A 420 -35.24 -8.29 -3.40
CA MET A 420 -35.26 -9.44 -2.48
C MET A 420 -36.20 -10.57 -2.93
N GLY A 421 -36.98 -10.37 -4.01
CA GLY A 421 -37.83 -11.41 -4.59
C GLY A 421 -38.99 -11.83 -3.68
N VAL A 422 -39.49 -10.92 -2.84
CA VAL A 422 -40.55 -11.19 -1.87
C VAL A 422 -41.90 -10.80 -2.45
N ASP A 423 -42.88 -11.71 -2.44
CA ASP A 423 -44.22 -11.46 -2.99
C ASP A 423 -45.03 -10.45 -2.16
N VAL A 424 -44.89 -10.50 -0.83
CA VAL A 424 -45.62 -9.64 0.11
C VAL A 424 -44.66 -9.07 1.16
N VAL A 425 -44.52 -7.74 1.20
CA VAL A 425 -43.74 -7.03 2.21
C VAL A 425 -44.61 -6.82 3.45
N SER A 426 -44.50 -7.71 4.43
CA SER A 426 -45.20 -7.62 5.72
C SER A 426 -44.34 -6.96 6.79
N ASP A 427 -44.97 -6.42 7.85
CA ASP A 427 -44.25 -5.91 9.02
C ASP A 427 -43.38 -6.99 9.69
N GLU A 428 -43.82 -8.26 9.67
CA GLU A 428 -43.04 -9.40 10.17
C GLU A 428 -41.77 -9.62 9.35
N PHE A 429 -41.86 -9.52 8.02
CA PHE A 429 -40.70 -9.61 7.13
C PHE A 429 -39.70 -8.48 7.41
N LEU A 430 -40.18 -7.23 7.52
CA LEU A 430 -39.32 -6.08 7.83
C LEU A 430 -38.67 -6.19 9.21
N ALA A 431 -39.42 -6.63 10.23
CA ALA A 431 -38.86 -6.86 11.57
C ALA A 431 -37.78 -7.96 11.56
N LYS A 432 -37.98 -9.02 10.77
CA LYS A 432 -36.98 -10.08 10.58
C LYS A 432 -35.73 -9.56 9.87
N GLN A 433 -35.88 -8.74 8.82
CA GLN A 433 -34.76 -8.09 8.14
C GLN A 433 -33.95 -7.19 9.08
N ALA A 434 -34.64 -6.31 9.81
CA ALA A 434 -34.03 -5.41 10.79
C ALA A 434 -33.26 -6.20 11.86
N ARG A 435 -33.86 -7.27 12.40
CA ARG A 435 -33.20 -8.17 13.36
C ARG A 435 -31.93 -8.79 12.78
N CYS A 436 -32.01 -9.43 11.61
CA CYS A 436 -30.85 -10.09 10.98
C CYS A 436 -29.72 -9.09 10.68
N TYR A 437 -30.07 -7.86 10.27
CA TYR A 437 -29.08 -6.83 9.99
C TYR A 437 -28.36 -6.37 11.26
N VAL A 438 -29.10 -6.09 12.33
CA VAL A 438 -28.53 -5.68 13.63
C VAL A 438 -27.74 -6.82 14.29
N GLU A 439 -28.21 -8.06 14.19
CA GLU A 439 -27.42 -9.25 14.57
C GLU A 439 -26.10 -9.29 13.80
N GLY A 440 -26.11 -8.94 12.52
CA GLY A 440 -24.88 -8.86 11.72
C GLY A 440 -23.91 -7.78 12.17
N ILE A 441 -24.39 -6.58 12.47
CA ILE A 441 -23.54 -5.52 13.03
C ILE A 441 -22.92 -5.97 14.36
N GLN A 442 -23.70 -6.59 15.25
CA GLN A 442 -23.18 -7.12 16.52
C GLN A 442 -22.15 -8.23 16.30
N TRP A 443 -22.38 -9.13 15.33
CA TRP A 443 -21.42 -10.18 14.98
C TRP A 443 -20.10 -9.58 14.47
N ILE A 444 -20.16 -8.56 13.61
CA ILE A 444 -18.96 -7.86 13.09
C ILE A 444 -18.18 -7.21 14.23
N LEU A 445 -18.86 -6.48 15.12
CA LEU A 445 -18.23 -5.88 16.29
C LEU A 445 -17.54 -6.94 17.15
N HIS A 446 -18.21 -8.05 17.41
CA HIS A 446 -17.58 -9.17 18.10
C HIS A 446 -16.35 -9.70 17.37
N TYR A 447 -16.41 -9.87 16.05
CA TYR A 447 -15.29 -10.41 15.28
C TYR A 447 -14.04 -9.51 15.36
N TYR A 448 -14.21 -8.19 15.40
CA TYR A 448 -13.11 -7.22 15.49
C TYR A 448 -12.57 -7.04 16.92
N TYR A 449 -13.43 -7.04 17.94
CA TYR A 449 -13.05 -6.77 19.33
C TYR A 449 -12.70 -8.05 20.11
N HIS A 450 -13.36 -9.16 19.80
CA HIS A 450 -13.33 -10.39 20.61
C HIS A 450 -12.89 -11.63 19.82
N GLY A 451 -12.75 -11.54 18.50
CA GLY A 451 -12.58 -12.71 17.64
C GLY A 451 -13.91 -13.40 17.33
N VAL A 452 -13.86 -14.52 16.62
CA VAL A 452 -15.07 -15.19 16.11
C VAL A 452 -15.99 -15.65 17.25
N GLN A 453 -17.23 -15.17 17.26
CA GLN A 453 -18.27 -15.61 18.22
C GLN A 453 -19.30 -16.56 17.59
N SER A 454 -19.29 -16.70 16.26
CA SER A 454 -20.01 -17.75 15.55
C SER A 454 -19.36 -18.04 14.20
N TRP A 455 -18.96 -19.29 13.99
CA TRP A 455 -18.46 -19.77 12.72
C TRP A 455 -19.56 -20.02 11.69
N SER A 456 -20.79 -20.29 12.15
CA SER A 456 -21.93 -20.68 11.31
C SER A 456 -22.90 -19.53 10.99
N TRP A 457 -22.85 -18.42 11.73
CA TRP A 457 -23.68 -17.26 11.44
C TRP A 457 -23.32 -16.63 10.08
N TYR A 458 -24.33 -16.20 9.33
CA TYR A 458 -24.19 -15.44 8.10
C TYR A 458 -25.46 -14.59 7.87
N TYR A 459 -25.32 -13.51 7.10
CA TYR A 459 -26.46 -12.71 6.69
C TYR A 459 -27.18 -13.37 5.48
N PRO A 460 -28.47 -13.76 5.60
CA PRO A 460 -29.13 -14.64 4.64
C PRO A 460 -29.82 -13.92 3.47
N TYR A 461 -29.39 -12.70 3.16
CA TYR A 461 -29.96 -11.90 2.06
C TYR A 461 -28.85 -11.23 1.25
N HIS A 462 -29.06 -11.02 -0.05
CA HIS A 462 -28.08 -10.32 -0.90
C HIS A 462 -28.08 -8.80 -0.70
N TYR A 463 -29.11 -8.25 -0.07
CA TYR A 463 -29.32 -6.81 0.08
C TYR A 463 -29.67 -6.44 1.54
N ALA A 464 -29.37 -5.20 1.93
CA ALA A 464 -29.68 -4.65 3.25
C ALA A 464 -31.09 -4.01 3.26
N PRO A 465 -31.75 -3.91 4.43
CA PRO A 465 -32.98 -3.12 4.56
C PRO A 465 -32.70 -1.61 4.44
N PHE A 466 -33.75 -0.82 4.23
CA PHE A 466 -33.71 0.64 4.38
C PHE A 466 -33.53 1.03 5.85
N LEU A 467 -32.84 2.14 6.11
CA LEU A 467 -32.62 2.67 7.48
C LEU A 467 -33.94 2.93 8.20
N SER A 468 -34.90 3.50 7.49
CA SER A 468 -36.26 3.79 7.97
C SER A 468 -37.08 2.56 8.36
N ASP A 469 -36.65 1.36 7.97
CA ASP A 469 -37.30 0.09 8.32
C ASP A 469 -36.59 -0.64 9.48
N ILE A 470 -35.40 -0.18 9.91
CA ILE A 470 -34.69 -0.73 11.08
C ILE A 470 -35.20 -0.04 12.36
N ARG A 471 -36.31 -0.54 12.90
CA ARG A 471 -37.00 0.01 14.07
C ARG A 471 -37.36 -1.07 15.10
N ASN A 472 -37.63 -0.66 16.34
CA ASN A 472 -38.01 -1.56 17.46
C ASN A 472 -36.94 -2.62 17.79
N ILE A 473 -35.67 -2.23 17.73
CA ILE A 473 -34.50 -3.06 17.98
C ILE A 473 -34.03 -3.00 19.45
N SER A 474 -34.44 -2.00 20.23
CA SER A 474 -33.99 -1.80 21.62
C SER A 474 -34.28 -2.98 22.56
N GLY A 475 -35.33 -3.76 22.29
CA GLY A 475 -35.70 -4.96 23.06
C GLY A 475 -35.09 -6.27 22.56
N LEU A 476 -34.28 -6.26 21.50
CA LEU A 476 -33.72 -7.49 20.93
C LEU A 476 -32.69 -8.13 21.88
N LYS A 477 -32.69 -9.46 21.92
CA LYS A 477 -31.65 -10.26 22.55
C LYS A 477 -30.82 -10.93 21.46
N LEU A 478 -29.57 -10.51 21.35
CA LEU A 478 -28.62 -11.01 20.37
C LEU A 478 -27.74 -12.07 21.05
N THR A 479 -27.74 -13.29 20.53
CA THR A 479 -26.97 -14.41 21.06
C THR A 479 -26.36 -15.20 19.93
N PHE A 480 -25.10 -15.61 20.09
CA PHE A 480 -24.35 -16.36 19.08
C PHE A 480 -23.92 -17.70 19.63
N GLU A 481 -24.07 -18.74 18.80
CA GLU A 481 -23.47 -20.04 19.06
C GLU A 481 -22.14 -20.12 18.33
N LEU A 482 -21.06 -20.41 19.06
CA LEU A 482 -19.70 -20.44 18.52
C LEU A 482 -19.59 -21.40 17.32
N GLY A 483 -20.18 -22.60 17.43
CA GLY A 483 -20.09 -23.62 16.40
C GLY A 483 -18.65 -24.09 16.17
N LYS A 484 -18.36 -24.58 14.97
CA LYS A 484 -17.02 -25.00 14.54
C LYS A 484 -16.71 -24.45 13.15
N PRO A 485 -15.45 -24.16 12.81
CA PRO A 485 -15.06 -23.87 11.45
C PRO A 485 -15.34 -25.07 10.53
N PHE A 486 -15.60 -24.80 9.26
CA PHE A 486 -15.63 -25.84 8.23
C PHE A 486 -14.26 -26.49 8.08
N MET A 487 -14.23 -27.78 7.76
CA MET A 487 -12.99 -28.41 7.30
C MET A 487 -12.56 -27.82 5.94
N PRO A 488 -11.26 -27.83 5.61
CA PRO A 488 -10.77 -27.21 4.37
C PRO A 488 -11.53 -27.61 3.10
N PHE A 489 -11.83 -28.91 2.92
CA PHE A 489 -12.57 -29.38 1.74
C PHE A 489 -14.05 -29.00 1.75
N GLN A 490 -14.65 -28.87 2.94
CA GLN A 490 -16.02 -28.38 3.08
C GLN A 490 -16.08 -26.91 2.65
N GLN A 491 -15.09 -26.10 3.05
CA GLN A 491 -15.00 -24.72 2.56
C GLN A 491 -14.75 -24.66 1.06
N LEU A 492 -13.82 -25.45 0.51
CA LEU A 492 -13.56 -25.43 -0.94
C LEU A 492 -14.83 -25.71 -1.74
N LEU A 493 -15.59 -26.74 -1.36
CA LEU A 493 -16.86 -27.06 -2.03
C LEU A 493 -17.87 -25.92 -1.84
N ALA A 494 -17.84 -25.23 -0.70
CA ALA A 494 -18.72 -24.10 -0.44
C ALA A 494 -18.38 -22.82 -1.21
N VAL A 495 -17.11 -22.58 -1.57
CA VAL A 495 -16.68 -21.30 -2.18
C VAL A 495 -16.32 -21.39 -3.66
N LEU A 496 -15.90 -22.56 -4.16
CA LEU A 496 -15.43 -22.68 -5.54
C LEU A 496 -16.60 -22.82 -6.55
N PRO A 497 -16.46 -22.23 -7.75
CA PRO A 497 -17.34 -22.53 -8.88
C PRO A 497 -16.97 -23.87 -9.55
N ALA A 498 -17.89 -24.45 -10.32
CA ALA A 498 -17.65 -25.69 -11.07
C ALA A 498 -16.46 -25.58 -12.05
N ALA A 499 -16.21 -24.38 -12.59
CA ALA A 499 -15.05 -24.09 -13.45
C ALA A 499 -13.69 -24.38 -12.79
N SER A 500 -13.62 -24.33 -11.45
CA SER A 500 -12.41 -24.59 -10.67
C SER A 500 -12.46 -25.94 -9.93
N MET A 501 -13.30 -26.89 -10.39
CA MET A 501 -13.46 -28.20 -9.73
C MET A 501 -12.16 -29.02 -9.64
N GLU A 502 -11.18 -28.76 -10.51
CA GLU A 502 -9.89 -29.45 -10.50
C GLU A 502 -9.09 -29.20 -9.22
N LEU A 503 -9.38 -28.10 -8.49
CA LEU A 503 -8.77 -27.76 -7.21
C LEU A 503 -9.32 -28.58 -6.03
N LEU A 504 -10.39 -29.34 -6.25
CA LEU A 504 -10.98 -30.26 -5.27
C LEU A 504 -10.49 -31.70 -5.47
N PRO A 505 -10.45 -32.51 -4.39
CA PRO A 505 -10.29 -33.96 -4.48
C PRO A 505 -11.21 -34.58 -5.52
N GLN A 506 -10.68 -35.54 -6.28
CA GLN A 506 -11.39 -36.21 -7.39
C GLN A 506 -12.76 -36.76 -6.96
N CYS A 507 -12.87 -37.25 -5.71
CA CYS A 507 -14.10 -37.83 -5.20
C CYS A 507 -15.26 -36.82 -5.08
N TYR A 508 -15.01 -35.52 -4.96
CA TYR A 508 -16.07 -34.51 -4.79
C TYR A 508 -16.48 -33.82 -6.11
N ARG A 509 -15.67 -33.90 -7.17
CA ARG A 509 -15.88 -33.11 -8.41
C ARG A 509 -17.24 -33.35 -9.07
N HIS A 510 -17.75 -34.58 -8.98
CA HIS A 510 -19.07 -34.93 -9.52
C HIS A 510 -20.22 -34.21 -8.80
N LEU A 511 -20.04 -33.76 -7.55
CA LEU A 511 -21.06 -33.01 -6.81
C LEU A 511 -21.33 -31.63 -7.41
N MET A 512 -20.37 -31.06 -8.14
CA MET A 512 -20.50 -29.73 -8.77
C MET A 512 -21.07 -29.79 -10.20
N THR A 513 -21.06 -30.96 -10.82
CA THR A 513 -21.30 -31.11 -12.27
C THR A 513 -22.42 -32.09 -12.61
N SER A 514 -22.68 -33.10 -11.77
CA SER A 514 -23.74 -34.07 -12.02
C SER A 514 -25.12 -33.48 -11.74
N GLU A 515 -26.05 -33.62 -12.68
CA GLU A 515 -27.47 -33.28 -12.48
C GLU A 515 -28.11 -34.10 -11.35
N SER A 516 -27.56 -35.27 -11.03
CA SER A 516 -28.01 -36.11 -9.90
C SER A 516 -27.48 -35.66 -8.53
N SER A 517 -26.61 -34.63 -8.50
CA SER A 517 -26.05 -34.13 -7.26
C SER A 517 -27.13 -33.42 -6.41
N PRO A 518 -27.23 -33.72 -5.11
CA PRO A 518 -28.16 -33.05 -4.20
C PRO A 518 -27.93 -31.54 -4.05
N ILE A 519 -26.77 -31.04 -4.51
CA ILE A 519 -26.35 -29.65 -4.36
C ILE A 519 -26.07 -28.97 -5.71
N ILE A 520 -26.53 -29.52 -6.83
CA ILE A 520 -26.27 -28.97 -8.17
C ILE A 520 -26.78 -27.54 -8.34
N GLU A 521 -27.89 -27.17 -7.69
CA GLU A 521 -28.46 -25.82 -7.73
C GLU A 521 -27.49 -24.75 -7.18
N ASN A 522 -26.54 -25.14 -6.33
CA ASN A 522 -25.52 -24.24 -5.80
C ASN A 522 -24.42 -23.89 -6.82
N TYR A 523 -24.37 -24.54 -7.98
CA TYR A 523 -23.34 -24.33 -9.00
C TYR A 523 -23.97 -23.91 -10.34
N PRO A 524 -24.63 -22.74 -10.40
CA PRO A 524 -25.22 -22.27 -11.65
C PRO A 524 -24.12 -22.00 -12.69
N LEU A 525 -24.37 -22.43 -13.94
CA LEU A 525 -23.47 -22.17 -15.08
C LEU A 525 -23.45 -20.69 -15.47
N ASP A 526 -24.60 -20.00 -15.33
CA ASP A 526 -24.71 -18.56 -15.52
C ASP A 526 -25.45 -17.93 -14.34
N PHE A 527 -25.03 -16.72 -13.97
CA PHE A 527 -25.56 -15.98 -12.83
C PHE A 527 -25.61 -14.48 -13.14
N LYS A 528 -26.59 -13.81 -12.52
CA LYS A 528 -26.80 -12.38 -12.67
C LYS A 528 -25.91 -11.60 -11.70
N THR A 529 -25.50 -10.42 -12.13
CA THR A 529 -24.80 -9.43 -11.29
C THR A 529 -25.60 -8.13 -11.26
N ASP A 530 -25.79 -7.56 -10.08
CA ASP A 530 -26.47 -6.27 -9.90
C ASP A 530 -25.51 -5.21 -9.38
N LEU A 531 -25.34 -4.10 -10.10
CA LEU A 531 -24.48 -3.00 -9.68
C LEU A 531 -25.02 -2.30 -8.42
N ASN A 532 -26.34 -2.31 -8.18
CA ASN A 532 -26.98 -1.71 -7.00
C ASN A 532 -26.43 -0.32 -6.61
N GLY A 533 -26.32 0.59 -7.60
CA GLY A 533 -25.79 1.96 -7.39
C GLY A 533 -24.26 2.09 -7.33
N LYS A 534 -23.51 0.99 -7.47
CA LYS A 534 -22.05 0.98 -7.60
C LYS A 534 -21.61 1.33 -9.02
N GLN A 535 -20.41 1.88 -9.14
CA GLN A 535 -19.87 2.36 -10.43
C GLN A 535 -19.04 1.31 -11.15
N GLN A 536 -18.52 0.32 -10.43
CA GLN A 536 -17.58 -0.66 -10.96
C GLN A 536 -18.18 -2.06 -10.89
N GLU A 537 -18.00 -2.85 -11.95
CA GLU A 537 -18.52 -4.23 -12.03
C GLU A 537 -17.97 -5.14 -10.92
N TRP A 538 -16.74 -4.91 -10.46
CA TRP A 538 -16.18 -5.65 -9.34
C TRP A 538 -16.85 -5.37 -7.98
N GLU A 539 -17.66 -4.31 -7.88
CA GLU A 539 -18.48 -4.00 -6.70
C GLU A 539 -19.90 -4.59 -6.81
N ALA A 540 -20.27 -5.18 -7.94
CA ALA A 540 -21.60 -5.70 -8.18
C ALA A 540 -21.96 -6.89 -7.27
N VAL A 541 -23.20 -6.93 -6.81
CA VAL A 541 -23.75 -8.06 -6.07
C VAL A 541 -23.85 -9.27 -6.98
N VAL A 542 -23.24 -10.39 -6.58
CA VAL A 542 -23.27 -11.66 -7.33
C VAL A 542 -24.45 -12.49 -6.84
N LEU A 543 -25.45 -12.69 -7.68
CA LEU A 543 -26.71 -13.35 -7.31
C LEU A 543 -26.62 -14.86 -7.54
N ILE A 544 -26.06 -15.54 -6.53
CA ILE A 544 -25.97 -17.01 -6.47
C ILE A 544 -26.69 -17.55 -5.23
N PRO A 545 -27.26 -18.77 -5.26
CA PRO A 545 -28.00 -19.34 -4.13
C PRO A 545 -27.12 -19.53 -2.89
N PHE A 546 -27.59 -19.21 -1.69
CA PHE A 546 -26.83 -19.45 -0.46
C PHE A 546 -26.75 -20.95 -0.14
N ILE A 547 -25.58 -21.44 0.27
CA ILE A 547 -25.40 -22.87 0.58
C ILE A 547 -26.05 -23.22 1.90
N ASP A 548 -26.84 -24.29 1.91
CA ASP A 548 -27.27 -24.98 3.12
C ASP A 548 -26.16 -25.92 3.61
N GLU A 549 -25.66 -25.65 4.82
CA GLU A 549 -24.60 -26.42 5.47
C GLU A 549 -24.97 -27.90 5.64
N ARG A 550 -26.20 -28.22 6.03
CA ARG A 550 -26.62 -29.61 6.28
C ARG A 550 -26.67 -30.40 4.99
N CYS A 551 -27.21 -29.81 3.92
CA CYS A 551 -27.26 -30.44 2.60
C CYS A 551 -25.85 -30.66 2.03
N LEU A 552 -24.96 -29.67 2.17
CA LEU A 552 -23.57 -29.77 1.73
C LEU A 552 -22.84 -30.93 2.41
N LEU A 553 -22.89 -30.98 3.75
CA LEU A 553 -22.20 -32.01 4.53
C LEU A 553 -22.77 -33.41 4.25
N ALA A 554 -24.10 -33.53 4.13
CA ALA A 554 -24.75 -34.79 3.79
C ALA A 554 -24.36 -35.31 2.39
N ALA A 555 -24.16 -34.42 1.41
CA ALA A 555 -23.70 -34.78 0.08
C ALA A 555 -22.22 -35.20 0.05
N MET A 556 -21.39 -34.63 0.93
CA MET A 556 -19.96 -34.99 1.03
C MET A 556 -19.71 -36.32 1.73
N GLU A 557 -20.53 -36.67 2.72
CA GLU A 557 -20.30 -37.83 3.61
C GLU A 557 -20.04 -39.17 2.87
N PRO A 558 -20.81 -39.56 1.84
CA PRO A 558 -20.56 -40.80 1.09
C PRO A 558 -19.21 -40.81 0.36
N CYS A 559 -18.66 -39.63 0.05
CA CYS A 559 -17.43 -39.46 -0.71
C CYS A 559 -16.18 -39.46 0.18
N ASN A 560 -16.32 -39.13 1.47
CA ASN A 560 -15.21 -39.00 2.43
C ASN A 560 -14.36 -40.28 2.54
N SER A 561 -14.99 -41.46 2.41
CA SER A 561 -14.31 -42.76 2.45
C SER A 561 -13.33 -43.00 1.29
N LYS A 562 -13.43 -42.22 0.21
CA LYS A 562 -12.61 -42.35 -1.00
C LYS A 562 -11.40 -41.41 -1.01
N LEU A 563 -11.22 -40.59 0.03
CA LEU A 563 -10.07 -39.71 0.16
C LEU A 563 -8.78 -40.52 0.36
N THR A 564 -7.71 -40.08 -0.28
CA THR A 564 -6.35 -40.58 -0.05
C THR A 564 -5.84 -40.20 1.35
N LYS A 565 -4.71 -40.77 1.78
CA LYS A 565 -4.14 -40.45 3.09
C LYS A 565 -3.64 -39.00 3.14
N GLU A 566 -3.04 -38.55 2.05
CA GLU A 566 -2.54 -37.19 1.85
C GLU A 566 -3.69 -36.18 1.86
N GLU A 567 -4.80 -36.49 1.20
CA GLU A 567 -6.01 -35.66 1.24
C GLU A 567 -6.63 -35.60 2.63
N ASN A 568 -6.68 -36.72 3.36
CA ASN A 568 -7.14 -36.73 4.75
C ASN A 568 -6.23 -35.89 5.67
N ALA A 569 -4.91 -35.96 5.48
CA ALA A 569 -3.97 -35.14 6.23
C ALA A 569 -4.13 -33.63 5.94
N ARG A 570 -4.46 -33.28 4.69
CA ARG A 570 -4.71 -31.90 4.28
C ARG A 570 -6.07 -31.36 4.74
N ASN A 571 -7.05 -32.23 4.96
CA ASN A 571 -8.39 -31.85 5.43
C ASN A 571 -8.47 -31.77 6.96
N CYS A 572 -7.46 -31.18 7.61
CA CYS A 572 -7.43 -30.96 9.05
C CYS A 572 -6.97 -29.55 9.39
N HIS A 573 -7.29 -29.10 10.60
CA HIS A 573 -6.78 -27.83 11.13
C HIS A 573 -5.52 -28.08 11.97
N THR A 574 -4.54 -27.17 11.89
CA THR A 574 -3.31 -27.26 12.68
C THR A 574 -2.97 -25.93 13.37
N GLU A 575 -2.13 -26.04 14.40
CA GLU A 575 -1.68 -24.93 15.23
C GLU A 575 -0.78 -23.93 14.48
N CYS A 576 -0.74 -22.69 14.98
CA CYS A 576 0.32 -21.75 14.59
C CYS A 576 1.67 -22.24 15.13
N ILE A 577 2.75 -21.98 14.39
CA ILE A 577 4.10 -22.35 14.81
C ILE A 577 4.89 -21.06 15.09
N VAL A 578 5.54 -21.02 16.26
CA VAL A 578 6.55 -20.01 16.58
C VAL A 578 7.94 -20.61 16.40
N TYR A 579 8.83 -19.82 15.80
CA TYR A 579 10.21 -20.19 15.56
C TYR A 579 11.15 -19.23 16.29
N THR A 580 12.21 -19.81 16.86
CA THR A 580 13.29 -19.07 17.54
C THR A 580 14.64 -19.65 17.18
N TYR A 581 15.69 -18.83 17.19
CA TYR A 581 17.06 -19.33 17.04
C TYR A 581 17.52 -20.04 18.32
N ASP A 582 18.18 -21.17 18.14
CA ASP A 582 18.81 -21.93 19.22
C ASP A 582 20.19 -22.42 18.77
N SER A 583 21.23 -21.88 19.39
CA SER A 583 22.62 -22.22 19.07
C SER A 583 23.00 -23.67 19.42
N GLU A 584 22.24 -24.35 20.27
CA GLU A 584 22.51 -25.74 20.67
C GLU A 584 21.94 -26.78 19.69
N LEU A 585 20.94 -26.39 18.89
CA LEU A 585 20.38 -27.25 17.84
C LEU A 585 21.25 -27.20 16.60
N ASP A 586 21.64 -28.34 16.04
CA ASP A 586 22.31 -28.43 14.73
C ASP A 586 21.85 -29.71 14.05
N PHE A 587 20.96 -29.59 13.06
CA PHE A 587 20.45 -30.72 12.30
C PHE A 587 20.23 -30.37 10.83
N THR A 588 20.21 -31.38 9.97
CA THR A 588 19.89 -31.19 8.55
C THR A 588 18.39 -31.07 8.34
N TYR A 589 17.92 -29.94 7.83
CA TYR A 589 16.53 -29.77 7.38
C TYR A 589 16.43 -30.01 5.87
N THR A 590 15.65 -31.02 5.48
CA THR A 590 15.47 -31.41 4.07
C THR A 590 14.43 -30.52 3.39
N SER A 591 14.78 -29.96 2.23
CA SER A 591 13.86 -29.20 1.38
C SER A 591 12.99 -30.13 0.54
N SER A 592 11.72 -29.76 0.33
CA SER A 592 10.84 -30.47 -0.61
C SER A 592 11.11 -30.11 -2.07
N LEU A 593 11.87 -29.04 -2.34
CA LEU A 593 12.31 -28.61 -3.68
C LEU A 593 13.84 -28.39 -3.72
N PRO A 594 14.66 -29.44 -3.53
CA PRO A 594 16.12 -29.31 -3.35
C PRO A 594 16.88 -28.70 -4.54
N GLN A 595 16.29 -28.72 -5.74
CA GLN A 595 16.88 -28.12 -6.94
C GLN A 595 16.86 -26.59 -6.91
N LEU A 596 15.81 -26.00 -6.31
CA LEU A 596 15.63 -24.57 -6.19
C LEU A 596 16.07 -24.07 -4.81
N PHE A 597 15.73 -24.83 -3.78
CA PHE A 597 15.92 -24.51 -2.38
C PHE A 597 16.75 -25.63 -1.73
N PRO A 598 18.07 -25.49 -1.58
CA PRO A 598 18.93 -26.58 -1.11
C PRO A 598 18.65 -26.95 0.35
N ASN A 599 19.02 -28.18 0.75
CA ASN A 599 18.90 -28.60 2.16
C ASN A 599 19.71 -27.68 3.09
N ILE A 600 19.16 -27.39 4.26
CA ILE A 600 19.84 -26.61 5.30
C ILE A 600 20.67 -27.60 6.11
N VAL A 601 21.99 -27.61 5.90
CA VAL A 601 22.90 -28.57 6.58
C VAL A 601 22.99 -28.30 8.08
N HIS A 602 23.02 -27.02 8.46
CA HIS A 602 23.13 -26.57 9.84
C HIS A 602 21.88 -25.76 10.22
N CYS A 603 20.80 -26.46 10.56
CA CYS A 603 19.57 -25.82 10.99
C CYS A 603 19.57 -25.60 12.51
N HIS A 604 19.38 -24.34 12.90
CA HIS A 604 19.38 -23.86 14.29
C HIS A 604 17.99 -23.34 14.71
N ALA A 605 16.95 -23.60 13.90
CA ALA A 605 15.60 -23.13 14.20
C ALA A 605 14.89 -24.10 15.13
N ARG A 606 14.56 -23.64 16.34
CA ARG A 606 13.63 -24.32 17.25
C ARG A 606 12.21 -23.94 16.85
N GLN A 607 11.30 -24.91 16.84
CA GLN A 607 9.88 -24.70 16.55
C GLN A 607 9.01 -25.16 17.72
N GLU A 608 7.99 -24.36 18.05
CA GLU A 608 7.01 -24.67 19.09
C GLU A 608 5.60 -24.41 18.55
N ARG A 609 4.65 -25.28 18.89
CA ARG A 609 3.25 -25.16 18.45
C ARG A 609 2.45 -24.37 19.47
N ILE A 610 1.73 -23.36 19.00
CA ILE A 610 0.85 -22.53 19.81
C ILE A 610 -0.55 -23.16 19.81
N PRO A 611 -1.09 -23.56 20.97
CA PRO A 611 -2.46 -24.08 21.05
C PRO A 611 -3.48 -23.15 20.38
N MET A 612 -4.49 -23.71 19.70
CA MET A 612 -5.49 -22.91 18.96
C MET A 612 -6.29 -21.96 19.85
N ASP A 613 -6.38 -22.23 21.15
CA ASP A 613 -7.07 -21.43 22.15
C ASP A 613 -6.14 -20.45 22.91
N ALA A 614 -4.84 -20.46 22.63
CA ALA A 614 -3.84 -19.70 23.37
C ALA A 614 -4.04 -18.18 23.35
N TRP A 615 -4.72 -17.67 22.32
CA TRP A 615 -4.98 -16.23 22.13
C TRP A 615 -6.42 -15.81 22.45
N GLN A 616 -7.22 -16.71 23.02
CA GLN A 616 -8.58 -16.35 23.44
C GLN A 616 -8.52 -15.41 24.65
N VAL A 617 -9.25 -14.31 24.56
CA VAL A 617 -9.36 -13.30 25.61
C VAL A 617 -10.81 -13.24 26.10
N PRO A 618 -11.08 -13.09 27.41
CA PRO A 618 -12.42 -12.91 27.92
C PRO A 618 -13.16 -11.72 27.28
N LEU A 619 -14.48 -11.85 27.09
CA LEU A 619 -15.32 -10.79 26.47
C LEU A 619 -15.38 -9.49 27.29
N ASP A 620 -15.19 -9.58 28.60
CA ASP A 620 -15.14 -8.42 29.49
C ASP A 620 -13.75 -7.76 29.55
N HIS A 621 -12.79 -8.23 28.76
CA HIS A 621 -11.49 -7.61 28.67
C HIS A 621 -11.59 -6.23 28.01
N VAL A 622 -11.13 -5.22 28.73
CA VAL A 622 -11.00 -3.85 28.24
C VAL A 622 -9.52 -3.50 28.18
N SER A 623 -9.06 -3.02 27.03
CA SER A 623 -7.70 -2.51 26.86
C SER A 623 -7.40 -1.43 27.90
N ARG A 624 -6.24 -1.53 28.55
CA ARG A 624 -5.86 -0.61 29.65
C ARG A 624 -5.71 0.82 29.13
N ARG A 625 -6.21 1.78 29.90
CA ARG A 625 -6.00 3.22 29.64
C ARG A 625 -4.51 3.55 29.77
N ILE A 626 -3.90 4.05 28.69
CA ILE A 626 -2.48 4.40 28.67
C ILE A 626 -2.32 5.88 29.02
N ASP A 627 -1.46 6.17 30.00
CA ASP A 627 -1.05 7.54 30.32
C ASP A 627 -0.19 8.09 29.18
N ARG A 628 -0.68 9.13 28.52
CA ARG A 628 -0.06 9.77 27.35
C ARG A 628 1.03 10.77 27.72
N SER A 629 1.36 10.91 29.00
CA SER A 629 2.33 11.89 29.45
C SER A 629 3.78 11.44 29.20
N ALA A 630 4.44 12.14 28.27
CA ALA A 630 5.87 12.51 28.31
C ALA A 630 6.92 11.83 27.40
N LEU A 631 6.61 11.01 26.39
CA LEU A 631 7.63 10.51 25.45
C LEU A 631 7.20 10.63 23.99
N TYR A 632 7.93 11.46 23.22
CA TYR A 632 7.89 11.44 21.76
C TYR A 632 8.80 10.30 21.26
N PHE A 633 8.20 9.37 20.53
CA PHE A 633 8.94 8.30 19.84
C PHE A 633 9.31 8.79 18.45
N CYS A 634 10.61 8.83 18.13
CA CYS A 634 11.07 9.27 16.82
C CYS A 634 10.40 8.46 15.69
N GLY A 635 9.80 9.18 14.75
CA GLY A 635 9.07 8.64 13.60
C GLY A 635 7.62 8.22 13.88
N PHE A 636 7.09 8.44 15.09
CA PHE A 636 5.64 8.43 15.36
C PHE A 636 5.13 9.87 15.48
N PRO A 637 4.42 10.39 14.47
CA PRO A 637 4.00 11.79 14.42
C PRO A 637 2.87 12.12 15.39
N THR A 638 2.81 13.39 15.81
CA THR A 638 1.75 13.96 16.67
C THR A 638 1.54 15.44 16.36
N LEU A 639 0.29 15.89 16.45
CA LEU A 639 -0.14 17.28 16.29
C LEU A 639 0.10 18.12 17.56
N GLN A 640 0.34 17.50 18.72
CA GLN A 640 0.31 18.16 20.02
C GLN A 640 1.45 19.16 20.28
N HIS A 641 2.57 19.05 19.55
CA HIS A 641 3.76 19.85 19.82
C HIS A 641 3.65 21.33 19.44
N ILE A 642 2.83 21.67 18.45
CA ILE A 642 2.65 23.05 17.97
C ILE A 642 1.23 23.49 18.29
N ARG A 643 1.06 24.68 18.88
CA ARG A 643 -0.27 25.24 19.14
C ARG A 643 -0.93 25.67 17.83
N HIS A 644 -2.13 25.17 17.57
CA HIS A 644 -2.86 25.46 16.35
C HIS A 644 -4.38 25.48 16.61
N LYS A 645 -5.11 26.11 15.70
CA LYS A 645 -6.55 25.93 15.53
C LYS A 645 -6.79 24.89 14.45
N PHE A 646 -7.98 24.28 14.46
CA PHE A 646 -8.39 23.37 13.41
C PHE A 646 -9.83 23.68 12.97
N TYR A 647 -10.13 23.43 11.70
CA TYR A 647 -11.47 23.59 11.13
C TYR A 647 -11.60 22.84 9.82
N LYS A 648 -12.83 22.54 9.41
CA LYS A 648 -13.12 21.89 8.12
C LYS A 648 -13.23 22.91 7.00
N LYS A 649 -12.58 22.66 5.85
CA LYS A 649 -12.65 23.52 4.66
C LYS A 649 -12.39 22.74 3.37
N LYS A 650 -13.09 23.10 2.29
CA LYS A 650 -12.77 22.64 0.92
C LYS A 650 -11.55 23.41 0.40
N SER A 651 -10.35 22.89 0.63
CA SER A 651 -9.09 23.56 0.24
C SER A 651 -8.43 22.95 -1.00
N GLY A 652 -8.93 21.82 -1.52
CA GLY A 652 -8.37 21.19 -2.71
C GLY A 652 -6.95 20.64 -2.50
N VAL A 653 -6.68 20.12 -1.29
CA VAL A 653 -5.39 19.53 -0.94
C VAL A 653 -5.05 18.40 -1.91
N VAL A 654 -3.76 18.25 -2.21
CA VAL A 654 -3.25 17.28 -3.17
C VAL A 654 -2.46 16.26 -2.38
N VAL A 655 -3.10 15.21 -1.87
CA VAL A 655 -2.40 14.11 -1.16
C VAL A 655 -1.83 13.11 -2.17
N PHE A 656 -2.65 12.75 -3.16
CA PHE A 656 -2.29 11.87 -4.27
C PHE A 656 -1.95 12.67 -5.55
N GLN A 657 -2.30 12.16 -6.73
CA GLN A 657 -2.00 12.78 -8.04
C GLN A 657 -2.98 13.90 -8.44
N GLN A 658 -4.09 14.06 -7.71
CA GLN A 658 -5.15 15.02 -8.02
C GLN A 658 -5.58 15.77 -6.75
N SER A 659 -6.12 16.99 -6.93
CA SER A 659 -6.75 17.75 -5.85
C SER A 659 -7.99 17.04 -5.30
N SER A 660 -8.14 17.07 -3.98
CA SER A 660 -9.35 16.60 -3.30
C SER A 660 -10.56 17.45 -3.68
N ARG A 661 -11.74 16.84 -3.69
CA ARG A 661 -13.02 17.54 -3.92
C ARG A 661 -13.82 17.79 -2.64
N GLY A 662 -13.60 16.96 -1.62
CA GLY A 662 -14.27 17.04 -0.32
C GLY A 662 -13.64 18.07 0.63
N GLU A 663 -14.23 18.15 1.82
CA GLU A 663 -13.67 18.93 2.93
C GLU A 663 -12.44 18.26 3.53
N ASN A 664 -11.49 19.08 3.96
CA ASN A 664 -10.25 18.67 4.61
C ASN A 664 -10.20 19.27 6.01
N MET A 665 -9.61 18.57 6.98
CA MET A 665 -9.28 19.12 8.29
C MET A 665 -8.04 20.01 8.15
N ILE A 666 -8.24 21.32 8.23
CA ILE A 666 -7.18 22.32 8.10
C ILE A 666 -6.64 22.68 9.48
N LEU A 667 -5.31 22.73 9.61
CA LEU A 667 -4.61 23.11 10.83
C LEU A 667 -3.99 24.50 10.64
N GLU A 668 -4.41 25.50 11.41
CA GLU A 668 -3.88 26.87 11.35
C GLU A 668 -2.97 27.13 12.54
N ILE A 669 -1.68 27.34 12.26
CA ILE A 669 -0.67 27.56 13.31
C ILE A 669 -0.93 28.90 13.99
N LEU A 670 -0.91 28.91 15.32
CA LEU A 670 -1.10 30.13 16.09
C LEU A 670 0.22 30.90 16.25
N PRO A 671 0.21 32.25 16.17
CA PRO A 671 1.40 33.05 16.42
C PRO A 671 1.96 32.79 17.82
N SER A 672 3.29 32.79 17.93
CA SER A 672 3.97 32.77 19.23
C SER A 672 3.69 34.08 19.97
N GLN A 673 3.52 34.03 21.31
CA GLN A 673 3.28 35.23 22.10
C GLN A 673 4.60 36.02 22.26
N GLY A 674 4.74 37.16 21.55
CA GLY A 674 5.88 38.08 21.64
C GLY A 674 6.36 38.58 20.27
N GLU A 675 7.00 39.75 20.21
CA GLU A 675 7.71 40.20 18.99
C GLU A 675 8.93 39.29 18.76
N MET A 676 9.00 38.68 17.57
CA MET A 676 10.07 37.74 17.24
C MET A 676 11.19 38.47 16.51
N VAL A 677 12.27 38.77 17.23
CA VAL A 677 13.47 39.37 16.66
C VAL A 677 14.39 38.27 16.11
N CYS A 678 14.91 38.45 14.89
CA CYS A 678 15.78 37.48 14.21
C CYS A 678 17.00 37.10 15.07
N ASP A 679 17.61 38.08 15.73
CA ASP A 679 18.76 37.92 16.64
C ASP A 679 18.48 36.94 17.78
N ASP A 680 17.32 37.05 18.41
CA ASP A 680 16.90 36.18 19.52
C ASP A 680 16.67 34.76 19.02
N VAL A 681 16.07 34.61 17.84
CA VAL A 681 15.88 33.31 17.20
C VAL A 681 17.24 32.68 16.89
N ALA A 682 18.16 33.44 16.27
CA ALA A 682 19.50 32.96 15.96
C ALA A 682 20.25 32.52 17.23
N ALA A 683 20.19 33.28 18.32
CA ALA A 683 20.79 32.90 19.60
C ALA A 683 20.20 31.60 20.18
N GLN A 684 18.92 31.33 19.92
CA GLN A 684 18.24 30.14 20.40
C GLN A 684 18.58 28.89 19.60
N VAL A 685 18.60 28.94 18.26
CA VAL A 685 18.64 27.74 17.41
C VAL A 685 19.91 27.57 16.57
N LEU A 686 20.68 28.61 16.30
CA LEU A 686 21.84 28.51 15.40
C LEU A 686 22.88 27.54 15.96
N GLY A 687 23.37 26.61 15.13
CA GLY A 687 24.34 25.60 15.51
C GLY A 687 23.79 24.48 16.40
N LYS A 688 22.50 24.50 16.75
CA LYS A 688 21.83 23.46 17.55
C LYS A 688 21.01 22.51 16.69
N SER A 689 20.60 21.42 17.32
CA SER A 689 19.64 20.48 16.75
C SER A 689 18.21 20.86 17.13
N VAL A 690 17.29 20.85 16.17
CA VAL A 690 15.85 21.11 16.35
C VAL A 690 15.03 20.10 15.55
N PHE A 691 13.71 20.03 15.81
CA PHE A 691 12.81 19.17 15.04
C PHE A 691 11.99 19.98 14.04
N VAL A 692 12.06 19.62 12.76
CA VAL A 692 11.39 20.29 11.63
C VAL A 692 10.31 19.39 11.02
N ASN A 693 9.62 19.85 9.97
CA ASN A 693 8.65 19.05 9.18
C ASN A 693 7.38 18.58 9.92
N TRP A 694 6.97 19.28 10.99
CA TRP A 694 5.74 18.98 11.73
C TRP A 694 4.53 18.66 10.81
N PRO A 695 3.73 17.62 11.14
CA PRO A 695 3.80 16.75 12.33
C PRO A 695 4.75 15.54 12.23
N HIS A 696 5.29 15.27 11.03
CA HIS A 696 6.29 14.23 10.79
C HIS A 696 7.67 14.77 11.15
N LEU A 697 7.94 14.83 12.45
CA LEU A 697 9.12 15.50 12.96
C LEU A 697 10.42 14.79 12.54
N GLU A 698 11.30 15.53 11.90
CA GLU A 698 12.66 15.11 11.56
C GLU A 698 13.68 15.97 12.29
N GLU A 699 14.76 15.36 12.76
CA GLU A 699 15.82 16.10 13.43
C GLU A 699 16.71 16.83 12.41
N ALA A 700 16.97 18.12 12.63
CA ALA A 700 17.76 18.97 11.75
C ALA A 700 18.75 19.85 12.52
N ARG A 701 19.96 19.99 11.99
CA ARG A 701 20.98 20.92 12.49
C ARG A 701 20.84 22.26 11.77
N ILE A 702 20.65 23.33 12.52
CA ILE A 702 20.49 24.67 11.94
C ILE A 702 21.84 25.30 11.67
N ILE A 703 22.07 25.70 10.42
CA ILE A 703 23.31 26.32 9.96
C ILE A 703 23.16 27.80 9.61
N ALA A 704 21.94 28.27 9.33
CA ALA A 704 21.66 29.69 9.18
C ALA A 704 20.23 30.06 9.57
N VAL A 705 20.03 31.33 9.92
CA VAL A 705 18.74 31.94 10.29
C VAL A 705 18.61 33.27 9.55
N SER A 706 17.45 33.56 8.96
CA SER A 706 17.25 34.79 8.20
C SER A 706 15.81 35.32 8.29
N ASP A 707 15.67 36.64 8.36
CA ASP A 707 14.40 37.38 8.33
C ASP A 707 14.07 38.00 6.95
N GLY A 708 14.89 37.72 5.94
CA GLY A 708 14.74 38.29 4.61
C GLY A 708 15.53 39.57 4.36
N GLU A 709 16.09 40.20 5.40
CA GLU A 709 17.04 41.33 5.27
C GLU A 709 18.43 40.95 5.78
N THR A 710 18.47 40.30 6.93
CA THR A 710 19.68 39.82 7.61
C THR A 710 19.72 38.30 7.62
N LYS A 711 20.95 37.74 7.60
CA LYS A 711 21.19 36.32 7.68
C LYS A 711 22.37 36.02 8.60
N PHE A 712 22.10 35.24 9.64
CA PHE A 712 23.07 34.69 10.58
C PHE A 712 23.49 33.33 10.07
N CYS A 713 24.78 33.15 9.79
CA CYS A 713 25.37 31.91 9.28
C CYS A 713 26.39 31.35 10.24
N LEU A 714 26.46 30.03 10.34
CA LEU A 714 27.50 29.33 11.07
C LEU A 714 28.84 29.40 10.29
N GLU A 715 29.89 29.93 10.92
CA GLU A 715 31.22 30.08 10.33
C GLU A 715 32.13 28.94 10.77
N GLU A 716 32.08 27.84 10.02
CA GLU A 716 32.89 26.64 10.27
C GLU A 716 33.77 26.27 9.07
N PRO A 717 34.93 25.64 9.31
CA PRO A 717 35.69 25.02 8.24
C PRO A 717 34.87 23.97 7.47
N PRO A 718 35.10 23.79 6.17
CA PRO A 718 34.42 22.76 5.38
C PRO A 718 34.53 21.38 6.02
N GLY A 719 33.41 20.66 6.12
CA GLY A 719 33.33 19.31 6.68
C GLY A 719 33.12 19.24 8.19
N VAL A 720 33.18 20.36 8.93
CA VAL A 720 32.82 20.39 10.35
C VAL A 720 31.30 20.33 10.50
N GLN A 721 30.82 19.38 11.32
CA GLN A 721 29.39 19.19 11.58
C GLN A 721 29.06 19.21 13.09
N ARG A 722 29.62 20.17 13.82
CA ARG A 722 29.50 20.23 15.29
C ARG A 722 28.13 20.77 15.74
N VAL A 723 27.58 20.17 16.80
CA VAL A 723 26.37 20.69 17.48
C VAL A 723 26.79 21.51 18.71
N TYR A 724 26.23 22.71 18.87
CA TYR A 724 26.56 23.69 19.92
C TYR A 724 25.49 23.73 21.03
N ASP A 725 25.35 22.63 21.77
CA ASP A 725 24.29 22.51 22.80
C ASP A 725 24.65 23.11 24.16
N ARG A 726 25.93 23.44 24.40
CA ARG A 726 26.40 23.95 25.70
C ARG A 726 26.56 25.47 25.71
N PRO A 727 26.07 26.18 26.74
CA PRO A 727 26.27 27.62 26.88
C PRO A 727 27.75 28.04 26.90
N SER A 728 28.63 27.16 27.37
CA SER A 728 30.08 27.40 27.44
C SER A 728 30.81 27.42 26.09
N THR A 729 30.14 27.02 25.01
CA THR A 729 30.70 26.96 23.65
C THR A 729 29.70 27.54 22.66
N PRO A 730 29.61 28.87 22.52
CA PRO A 730 28.69 29.49 21.56
C PRO A 730 29.10 29.17 20.11
N PRO A 731 28.14 29.12 19.17
CA PRO A 731 28.42 28.88 17.77
C PRO A 731 29.23 30.05 17.17
N PRO A 732 30.22 29.79 16.30
CA PRO A 732 30.88 30.82 15.51
C PRO A 732 29.87 31.37 14.49
N THR A 733 29.53 32.66 14.60
CA THR A 733 28.42 33.26 13.84
C THR A 733 28.91 34.43 12.99
N LYS A 734 28.53 34.41 11.70
CA LYS A 734 28.74 35.49 10.74
C LYS A 734 27.39 36.09 10.36
N VAL A 735 27.27 37.41 10.46
CA VAL A 735 26.06 38.16 10.06
C VAL A 735 26.28 38.79 8.69
N ILE A 736 25.30 38.64 7.80
CA ILE A 736 25.34 39.11 6.42
C ILE A 736 24.02 39.83 6.11
N CYS A 737 24.08 40.98 5.45
CA CYS A 737 22.90 41.61 4.85
C CYS A 737 22.66 41.02 3.46
N LEU A 738 21.43 40.58 3.19
CA LEU A 738 21.08 39.91 1.95
C LEU A 738 21.08 40.88 0.76
N SER A 739 21.62 40.42 -0.37
CA SER A 739 21.49 41.11 -1.66
C SER A 739 20.08 40.99 -2.24
N ASP A 740 19.68 41.89 -3.14
CA ASP A 740 18.37 41.86 -3.82
C ASP A 740 18.01 40.49 -4.42
N LYS A 741 19.01 39.73 -4.88
CA LYS A 741 18.82 38.39 -5.41
C LYS A 741 18.46 37.41 -4.30
N GLU A 742 19.21 37.42 -3.20
CA GLU A 742 18.98 36.53 -2.05
C GLU A 742 17.67 36.86 -1.33
N GLN A 743 17.27 38.13 -1.28
CA GLN A 743 15.94 38.53 -0.77
C GLN A 743 14.83 37.91 -1.62
N LYS A 744 14.96 37.95 -2.96
CA LYS A 744 13.99 37.30 -3.86
C LYS A 744 13.96 35.78 -3.68
N ASP A 745 15.10 35.16 -3.43
CA ASP A 745 15.17 33.71 -3.19
C ASP A 745 14.55 33.35 -1.82
N TRP A 746 14.76 34.17 -0.78
CA TRP A 746 14.08 34.04 0.51
C TRP A 746 12.56 34.13 0.38
N VAL A 747 12.04 35.08 -0.42
CA VAL A 747 10.59 35.19 -0.67
C VAL A 747 10.05 33.95 -1.40
N LYS A 748 10.81 33.38 -2.35
CA LYS A 748 10.43 32.12 -3.00
C LYS A 748 10.43 30.95 -2.03
N ASP A 749 11.41 30.87 -1.13
CA ASP A 749 11.47 29.84 -0.09
C ASP A 749 10.22 29.91 0.79
N VAL A 750 9.86 31.12 1.27
CA VAL A 750 8.64 31.34 2.08
C VAL A 750 7.38 30.94 1.31
N GLN A 751 7.25 31.36 0.04
CA GLN A 751 6.11 31.00 -0.80
C GLN A 751 6.03 29.48 -1.01
N GLY A 752 7.15 28.84 -1.31
CA GLY A 752 7.24 27.40 -1.53
C GLY A 752 6.88 26.58 -0.29
N ILE A 753 7.38 26.99 0.89
CA ILE A 753 7.02 26.37 2.18
C ILE A 753 5.52 26.52 2.43
N THR A 754 4.99 27.74 2.32
CA THR A 754 3.57 28.03 2.58
C THR A 754 2.65 27.23 1.66
N GLU A 755 2.96 27.20 0.36
CA GLU A 755 2.20 26.42 -0.63
C GLU A 755 2.29 24.92 -0.36
N HIS A 756 3.48 24.41 -0.02
CA HIS A 756 3.68 23.00 0.30
C HIS A 756 2.86 22.57 1.52
N PHE A 757 2.95 23.30 2.64
CA PHE A 757 2.20 22.99 3.86
C PHE A 757 0.69 23.06 3.62
N LEU A 758 0.19 24.06 2.90
CA LEU A 758 -1.23 24.17 2.63
C LEU A 758 -1.72 23.08 1.66
N LYS A 759 -1.09 22.94 0.49
CA LYS A 759 -1.57 22.03 -0.55
C LYS A 759 -1.32 20.57 -0.21
N ARG A 760 -0.19 20.20 0.41
CA ARG A 760 0.15 18.80 0.69
C ARG A 760 -0.31 18.37 2.09
N LYS A 761 -0.16 19.23 3.10
CA LYS A 761 -0.43 18.86 4.51
C LYS A 761 -1.74 19.44 5.06
N GLY A 762 -2.42 20.34 4.35
CA GLY A 762 -3.59 21.03 4.89
C GLY A 762 -3.27 21.94 6.08
N ILE A 763 -2.03 22.44 6.16
CA ILE A 763 -1.58 23.30 7.26
C ILE A 763 -1.45 24.74 6.76
N VAL A 764 -2.14 25.67 7.40
CA VAL A 764 -1.99 27.10 7.18
C VAL A 764 -0.85 27.59 8.07
N VAL A 765 0.27 27.87 7.40
CA VAL A 765 1.40 28.59 7.99
C VAL A 765 1.06 30.08 7.87
N THR A 766 0.92 30.77 8.99
CA THR A 766 0.67 32.23 9.03
C THR A 766 1.89 33.00 8.49
N GLU A 767 1.88 34.33 8.56
CA GLU A 767 2.99 35.17 8.12
C GLU A 767 4.33 34.68 8.67
N THR A 768 5.29 34.43 7.77
CA THR A 768 6.61 33.87 8.10
C THR A 768 7.61 35.01 8.16
N TYR A 769 8.00 35.39 9.37
CA TYR A 769 9.02 36.43 9.58
C TYR A 769 10.45 35.89 9.59
N VAL A 770 10.65 34.61 9.95
CA VAL A 770 11.98 34.01 10.08
C VAL A 770 12.02 32.63 9.43
N VAL A 771 13.05 32.40 8.61
CA VAL A 771 13.36 31.13 7.96
C VAL A 771 14.65 30.57 8.54
N LEU A 772 14.62 29.28 8.91
CA LEU A 772 15.77 28.49 9.30
C LEU A 772 16.30 27.69 8.12
N TYR A 773 17.61 27.67 7.95
CA TYR A 773 18.27 26.82 6.97
C TYR A 773 19.00 25.70 7.72
N GLY A 774 18.57 24.46 7.50
CA GLY A 774 19.03 23.30 8.26
C GLY A 774 19.44 22.10 7.41
N GLN A 775 20.26 21.24 8.01
CA GLN A 775 20.69 19.96 7.44
C GLN A 775 19.98 18.84 8.20
N LEU A 776 19.25 17.96 7.50
CA LEU A 776 18.55 16.82 8.11
C LEU A 776 19.54 15.78 8.66
N LEU A 777 19.17 15.11 9.75
CA LEU A 777 19.94 14.00 10.31
C LEU A 777 19.94 12.81 9.33
N THR A 778 21.12 12.34 8.92
CA THR A 778 21.26 11.15 8.07
C THR A 778 21.54 9.88 8.86
N GLY A 779 22.10 10.01 10.07
CA GLY A 779 22.40 8.87 10.93
C GLY A 779 23.44 9.21 11.98
N ARG A 780 24.14 8.19 12.49
CA ARG A 780 25.16 8.35 13.53
C ARG A 780 26.44 7.60 13.16
N LYS A 781 27.60 8.14 13.52
CA LYS A 781 28.92 7.54 13.24
C LYS A 781 29.72 7.47 14.53
N TYR A 782 30.34 6.32 14.78
CA TYR A 782 31.32 6.18 15.85
C TYR A 782 32.61 6.88 15.43
N VAL A 783 33.01 7.90 16.20
CA VAL A 783 34.20 8.71 15.96
C VAL A 783 35.20 8.45 17.09
N PRO A 784 36.35 7.81 16.79
CA PRO A 784 37.42 7.63 17.75
C PRO A 784 38.16 8.96 17.99
N LYS A 785 38.25 9.38 19.25
CA LYS A 785 38.98 10.59 19.68
C LYS A 785 40.46 10.29 19.93
N ALA A 786 41.28 11.35 19.96
CA ALA A 786 42.73 11.24 20.17
C ALA A 786 43.12 10.64 21.54
N ASN A 787 42.23 10.69 22.53
CA ASN A 787 42.41 10.10 23.86
C ASN A 787 41.99 8.61 23.93
N GLY A 788 41.63 7.98 22.81
CA GLY A 788 41.20 6.58 22.74
C GLY A 788 39.72 6.33 23.07
N VAL A 789 38.98 7.38 23.47
CA VAL A 789 37.53 7.31 23.71
C VAL A 789 36.80 7.28 22.36
N VAL A 790 35.77 6.45 22.26
CA VAL A 790 34.89 6.39 21.10
C VAL A 790 33.58 7.09 21.46
N GLU A 791 33.16 8.04 20.63
CA GLU A 791 31.89 8.75 20.79
C GLU A 791 30.97 8.48 19.59
N LEU A 792 29.67 8.40 19.83
CA LEU A 792 28.67 8.28 18.77
C LEU A 792 28.19 9.69 18.38
N GLU A 793 28.61 10.17 17.23
CA GLU A 793 28.29 11.51 16.73
C GLU A 793 27.17 11.47 15.68
N LYS A 794 26.31 12.50 15.65
CA LYS A 794 25.29 12.68 14.61
C LYS A 794 25.94 13.06 13.28
N GLN A 795 25.38 12.57 12.19
CA GLN A 795 25.79 12.90 10.82
C GLN A 795 24.65 13.61 10.13
N TRP A 796 24.97 14.63 9.33
CA TRP A 796 23.99 15.53 8.74
C TRP A 796 24.11 15.55 7.23
N ALA A 797 22.98 15.79 6.57
CA ALA A 797 22.88 15.87 5.12
C ALA A 797 23.76 17.01 4.57
N LYS A 798 24.36 16.79 3.38
CA LYS A 798 25.09 17.85 2.68
C LYS A 798 24.15 18.95 2.20
N GLN A 799 22.93 18.58 1.80
CA GLN A 799 21.90 19.51 1.36
C GLN A 799 21.37 20.34 2.53
N VAL A 800 21.15 21.61 2.25
CA VAL A 800 20.58 22.58 3.18
C VAL A 800 19.17 22.90 2.71
N LEU A 801 18.19 22.80 3.59
CA LEU A 801 16.78 23.02 3.30
C LEU A 801 16.21 24.18 4.13
N PRO A 802 15.29 24.99 3.58
CA PRO A 802 14.62 26.06 4.30
C PRO A 802 13.41 25.55 5.09
N PHE A 803 13.20 26.07 6.30
CA PHE A 803 12.11 25.74 7.20
C PHE A 803 11.55 27.01 7.85
N ALA A 804 10.23 27.16 7.89
CA ALA A 804 9.60 28.28 8.59
C ALA A 804 9.70 28.08 10.11
N TYR A 805 10.20 29.07 10.85
CA TYR A 805 10.51 28.93 12.28
C TYR A 805 9.30 28.48 13.13
N GLN A 806 8.11 28.99 12.83
CA GLN A 806 6.86 28.64 13.53
C GLN A 806 6.42 27.18 13.33
N THR A 807 7.04 26.44 12.40
CA THR A 807 6.80 25.01 12.17
C THR A 807 7.81 24.10 12.89
N VAL A 808 8.72 24.69 13.67
CA VAL A 808 9.83 24.00 14.33
C VAL A 808 9.49 23.71 15.78
N VAL A 809 9.75 22.48 16.21
CA VAL A 809 9.57 22.06 17.60
C VAL A 809 10.93 22.03 18.31
N LYS A 810 10.95 22.61 19.50
CA LYS A 810 12.14 22.75 20.36
C LYS A 810 12.05 21.80 21.55
N ASP A 811 13.20 21.38 22.08
CA ASP A 811 13.34 20.75 23.40
C ASP A 811 12.49 19.49 23.65
N ILE A 812 12.37 18.60 22.66
CA ILE A 812 11.70 17.31 22.83
C ILE A 812 12.66 16.30 23.49
N LYS A 813 12.23 15.66 24.58
CA LYS A 813 12.86 14.43 25.07
C LYS A 813 12.51 13.28 24.13
N ALA A 814 13.26 13.16 23.04
CA ALA A 814 13.10 12.08 22.08
C ALA A 814 13.62 10.75 22.67
N PHE A 815 12.79 9.71 22.63
CA PHE A 815 13.24 8.36 22.96
C PHE A 815 13.95 7.75 21.76
N TYR A 816 15.25 7.55 21.88
CA TYR A 816 16.00 6.68 20.96
C TYR A 816 16.20 5.34 21.67
N SER A 817 15.84 4.24 21.00
CA SER A 817 16.14 2.89 21.48
C SER A 817 17.61 2.78 21.90
N SER A 818 17.88 2.00 22.95
CA SER A 818 19.17 1.89 23.60
C SER A 818 20.27 1.43 22.63
N LEU A 819 20.93 2.39 21.98
CA LEU A 819 22.08 2.15 21.12
C LEU A 819 23.23 1.63 21.99
N THR A 820 23.81 0.49 21.62
CA THR A 820 25.00 -0.07 22.27
C THR A 820 26.13 0.96 22.23
N SER A 821 26.41 1.64 23.35
CA SER A 821 27.43 2.69 23.37
C SER A 821 28.82 2.06 23.47
N PHE A 822 29.50 1.85 22.34
CA PHE A 822 30.93 1.52 22.37
C PHE A 822 31.72 2.72 22.91
N LYS A 823 32.48 2.52 23.98
CA LYS A 823 33.22 3.59 24.66
C LYS A 823 34.72 3.57 24.36
N SER A 824 35.24 2.45 23.85
CA SER A 824 36.67 2.25 23.60
C SER A 824 36.93 1.64 22.23
N LEU A 825 38.17 1.78 21.75
CA LEU A 825 38.61 1.15 20.49
C LEU A 825 38.52 -0.38 20.52
N ASN A 826 38.75 -1.00 21.68
CA ASN A 826 38.65 -2.46 21.85
C ASN A 826 37.21 -2.94 21.68
N GLU A 827 36.25 -2.18 22.20
CA GLU A 827 34.82 -2.49 22.05
C GLU A 827 34.32 -2.24 20.62
N LEU A 828 34.82 -1.19 19.96
CA LEU A 828 34.44 -0.87 18.58
C LEU A 828 35.08 -1.83 17.57
N PHE A 829 36.29 -2.34 17.83
CA PHE A 829 37.00 -3.27 16.94
C PHE A 829 37.52 -4.49 17.72
N PRO A 830 36.63 -5.38 18.20
CA PRO A 830 37.06 -6.62 18.84
C PRO A 830 37.69 -7.58 17.82
N GLN A 831 38.49 -8.53 18.31
CA GLN A 831 39.10 -9.57 17.47
C GLN A 831 38.03 -10.32 16.64
N ALA A 832 38.41 -10.74 15.43
CA ALA A 832 37.55 -11.42 14.45
C ALA A 832 36.40 -10.56 13.88
N THR A 833 36.38 -9.26 14.14
CA THR A 833 35.40 -8.35 13.54
C THR A 833 35.75 -8.05 12.08
N THR A 834 34.76 -8.09 11.21
CA THR A 834 34.89 -7.68 9.81
C THR A 834 34.90 -6.16 9.70
N VAL A 835 35.86 -5.63 8.94
CA VAL A 835 36.02 -4.19 8.66
C VAL A 835 36.38 -3.97 7.19
N PHE A 836 36.12 -2.76 6.70
CA PHE A 836 36.50 -2.30 5.37
C PHE A 836 37.51 -1.16 5.48
N MET A 837 38.47 -1.12 4.55
CA MET A 837 39.42 -0.03 4.44
C MET A 837 38.80 1.15 3.68
N VAL A 838 38.87 2.36 4.25
CA VAL A 838 38.41 3.62 3.64
C VAL A 838 39.58 4.50 3.18
N GLY A 839 40.82 3.97 3.23
CA GLY A 839 42.02 4.69 2.80
C GLY A 839 42.88 3.92 1.79
N ASN A 840 43.78 4.64 1.13
CA ASN A 840 44.75 4.05 0.21
C ASN A 840 45.87 3.29 0.95
N PRO A 841 46.46 2.25 0.35
CA PRO A 841 46.24 1.74 -1.01
C PRO A 841 45.16 0.65 -1.15
N TYR A 842 44.48 0.25 -0.07
CA TYR A 842 43.58 -0.90 -0.05
C TYR A 842 42.09 -0.52 0.03
N TYR A 843 41.72 0.64 -0.50
CA TYR A 843 40.35 1.16 -0.42
C TYR A 843 39.30 0.12 -0.87
N GLY A 844 38.26 -0.07 -0.05
CA GLY A 844 37.20 -1.07 -0.27
C GLY A 844 37.58 -2.53 0.03
N ALA A 845 38.82 -2.82 0.45
CA ALA A 845 39.22 -4.17 0.86
C ALA A 845 38.53 -4.59 2.16
N MET A 846 37.94 -5.78 2.16
CA MET A 846 37.38 -6.42 3.34
C MET A 846 38.51 -7.07 4.14
N GLY A 847 38.52 -6.89 5.45
CA GLY A 847 39.53 -7.44 6.35
C GLY A 847 38.95 -7.84 7.69
N GLU A 848 39.77 -8.56 8.44
CA GLU A 848 39.42 -9.08 9.76
C GLU A 848 40.37 -8.52 10.82
N VAL A 849 39.80 -8.00 11.91
CA VAL A 849 40.56 -7.45 13.04
C VAL A 849 41.30 -8.57 13.76
N GLN A 850 42.59 -8.36 13.99
CA GLN A 850 43.46 -9.26 14.75
C GLN A 850 43.67 -8.74 16.17
N ASP A 851 44.35 -9.55 17.00
CA ASP A 851 44.80 -9.06 18.31
C ASP A 851 45.63 -7.77 18.14
N SER A 852 45.11 -6.73 18.78
CA SER A 852 45.60 -5.35 18.75
C SER A 852 46.03 -4.87 20.13
N SER A 853 46.09 -5.75 21.14
CA SER A 853 46.42 -5.41 22.53
C SER A 853 47.75 -4.66 22.68
N ASP A 854 48.71 -4.93 21.79
CA ASP A 854 50.02 -4.30 21.74
C ASP A 854 50.03 -2.92 21.04
N VAL A 855 49.20 -2.72 20.02
CA VAL A 855 49.17 -1.49 19.19
C VAL A 855 48.03 -0.53 19.52
N ILE A 856 47.06 -0.94 20.33
CA ILE A 856 45.89 -0.13 20.66
C ILE A 856 46.23 1.06 21.56
N LYS A 857 47.30 0.94 22.35
CA LYS A 857 47.86 2.05 23.14
C LYS A 857 48.38 3.18 22.24
N ASP A 858 48.80 2.86 21.02
CA ASP A 858 49.23 3.82 20.00
C ASP A 858 48.04 4.36 19.17
N GLY A 859 46.79 4.03 19.56
CA GLY A 859 45.57 4.44 18.88
C GLY A 859 45.42 3.80 17.49
N ARG A 860 45.88 2.56 17.31
CA ARG A 860 45.82 1.82 16.04
C ARG A 860 45.18 0.44 16.18
N VAL A 861 44.70 -0.10 15.07
CA VAL A 861 44.07 -1.44 14.99
C VAL A 861 44.82 -2.29 13.98
N ARG A 862 45.10 -3.55 14.32
CA ARG A 862 45.74 -4.52 13.42
C ARG A 862 44.68 -5.26 12.64
N VAL A 863 44.79 -5.24 11.31
CA VAL A 863 43.81 -5.87 10.41
C VAL A 863 44.54 -6.70 9.36
N VAL A 864 43.95 -7.84 8.99
CA VAL A 864 44.36 -8.61 7.81
C VAL A 864 43.32 -8.41 6.71
N PHE A 865 43.70 -7.70 5.65
CA PHE A 865 42.84 -7.48 4.49
C PHE A 865 42.98 -8.60 3.46
N ASN A 866 41.85 -8.98 2.89
CA ASN A 866 41.77 -9.80 1.70
C ASN A 866 41.68 -8.86 0.49
N VAL A 867 42.77 -8.73 -0.26
CA VAL A 867 42.85 -7.89 -1.45
C VAL A 867 42.60 -8.76 -2.69
N PRO A 868 41.43 -8.66 -3.34
CA PRO A 868 41.14 -9.44 -4.54
C PRO A 868 41.80 -8.81 -5.76
N HIS A 869 41.96 -9.63 -6.81
CA HIS A 869 42.35 -9.15 -8.12
C HIS A 869 41.13 -8.56 -8.85
N GLU A 870 41.18 -7.30 -9.26
CA GLU A 870 40.09 -6.63 -9.97
C GLU A 870 40.13 -6.89 -11.49
N PRO A 871 38.97 -6.90 -12.18
CA PRO A 871 38.93 -7.06 -13.62
C PRO A 871 39.53 -5.83 -14.31
N GLN A 872 40.24 -6.06 -15.42
CA GLN A 872 40.86 -4.99 -16.21
C GLN A 872 39.85 -4.39 -17.18
N LEU A 873 39.21 -3.29 -16.78
CA LEU A 873 38.16 -2.62 -17.58
C LEU A 873 38.70 -1.47 -18.45
N GLU A 874 39.91 -0.97 -18.20
CA GLU A 874 40.53 0.15 -18.94
C GLU A 874 40.46 0.01 -20.47
N PRO A 875 40.81 -1.16 -21.06
CA PRO A 875 40.73 -1.33 -22.52
C PRO A 875 39.30 -1.22 -23.05
N LEU A 876 38.30 -1.66 -22.27
CA LEU A 876 36.89 -1.55 -22.62
C LEU A 876 36.42 -0.09 -22.55
N ILE A 877 36.82 0.64 -21.50
CA ILE A 877 36.48 2.06 -21.31
C ILE A 877 37.04 2.89 -22.47
N GLN A 878 38.29 2.65 -22.89
CA GLN A 878 38.90 3.36 -24.02
C GLN A 878 38.22 3.04 -25.36
N ASN A 879 37.71 1.81 -25.52
CA ASN A 879 37.07 1.35 -26.75
C ASN A 879 35.53 1.38 -26.71
N GLN A 880 34.92 2.00 -25.69
CA GLN A 880 33.46 1.95 -25.49
C GLN A 880 32.66 2.48 -26.69
N HIS A 881 33.20 3.48 -27.40
CA HIS A 881 32.61 4.06 -28.60
C HIS A 881 32.36 3.05 -29.74
N LYS A 882 33.05 1.89 -29.73
CA LYS A 882 32.84 0.80 -30.71
C LYS A 882 31.58 -0.02 -30.40
N TYR A 883 31.18 -0.05 -29.14
CA TYR A 883 30.06 -0.84 -28.63
C TYR A 883 28.85 0.01 -28.30
N CYS A 884 29.02 1.34 -28.21
CA CYS A 884 27.93 2.26 -27.95
C CYS A 884 26.94 2.34 -29.12
N VAL A 885 25.66 2.44 -28.77
CA VAL A 885 24.61 2.76 -29.75
C VAL A 885 24.85 4.17 -30.27
N LYS A 886 24.92 4.32 -31.60
CA LYS A 886 25.05 5.63 -32.23
C LYS A 886 23.68 6.27 -32.35
N TYR A 887 23.59 7.51 -31.88
CA TYR A 887 22.38 8.30 -31.93
C TYR A 887 22.56 9.49 -32.88
N SER A 888 21.51 9.80 -33.63
CA SER A 888 21.46 10.92 -34.56
C SER A 888 20.26 11.83 -34.25
N PRO A 889 20.38 13.16 -34.45
CA PRO A 889 19.24 14.06 -34.37
C PRO A 889 18.13 13.68 -35.35
N GLY A 890 16.89 14.02 -35.01
CA GLY A 890 15.72 13.66 -35.81
C GLY A 890 15.75 14.17 -37.26
N TYR A 891 16.42 15.30 -37.54
CA TYR A 891 16.54 15.83 -38.91
C TYR A 891 17.42 14.95 -39.82
N ILE A 892 18.37 14.19 -39.27
CA ILE A 892 19.22 13.26 -40.03
C ILE A 892 18.37 12.06 -40.48
N LEU A 893 17.61 11.46 -39.55
CA LEU A 893 16.70 10.36 -39.87
C LEU A 893 15.64 10.81 -40.87
N ALA A 894 15.06 11.99 -40.66
CA ALA A 894 14.08 12.59 -41.55
C ALA A 894 14.61 12.70 -42.99
N SER A 895 15.85 13.18 -43.17
CA SER A 895 16.49 13.29 -44.48
C SER A 895 16.72 11.94 -45.17
N ARG A 896 17.00 10.87 -44.41
CA ARG A 896 17.22 9.52 -44.96
C ARG A 896 15.93 8.81 -45.33
N LEU A 897 14.89 9.01 -44.52
CA LEU A 897 13.57 8.41 -44.70
C LEU A 897 12.67 9.21 -45.67
N GLY A 898 13.11 10.40 -46.12
CA GLY A 898 12.32 11.25 -47.01
C GLY A 898 11.10 11.89 -46.34
N ILE A 899 11.10 12.04 -45.01
CA ILE A 899 10.02 12.64 -44.22
C ILE A 899 10.49 13.89 -43.48
N THR A 900 9.58 14.60 -42.81
CA THR A 900 9.94 15.77 -41.99
C THR A 900 10.41 15.36 -40.59
N SER A 901 11.26 16.18 -39.95
CA SER A 901 11.68 15.96 -38.56
C SER A 901 10.50 15.98 -37.58
N TYR A 902 9.41 16.69 -37.92
CA TYR A 902 8.14 16.65 -37.22
C TYR A 902 7.53 15.24 -37.22
N LEU A 903 7.49 14.56 -38.36
CA LEU A 903 6.94 13.20 -38.46
C LEU A 903 7.77 12.18 -37.67
N VAL A 904 9.10 12.25 -37.75
CA VAL A 904 10.00 11.44 -36.87
C VAL A 904 9.64 11.68 -35.40
N SER A 905 9.43 12.94 -35.03
CA SER A 905 9.07 13.32 -33.67
C SER A 905 7.68 12.83 -33.25
N ARG A 906 6.68 12.86 -34.14
CA ARG A 906 5.30 12.43 -33.81
C ARG A 906 5.20 10.91 -33.72
N PHE A 907 5.70 10.20 -34.71
CA PHE A 907 5.61 8.73 -34.77
C PHE A 907 6.45 8.03 -33.71
N SER A 908 7.57 8.62 -33.29
CA SER A 908 8.31 8.13 -32.11
C SER A 908 7.57 8.35 -30.78
N GLY A 909 6.54 9.20 -30.74
CA GLY A 909 5.71 9.46 -29.56
C GLY A 909 4.43 8.62 -29.51
N SER A 910 3.34 9.23 -29.04
CA SER A 910 1.99 8.64 -29.06
C SER A 910 1.13 9.36 -30.09
N ILE A 911 0.40 8.59 -30.91
CA ILE A 911 -0.55 9.08 -31.92
C ILE A 911 -1.87 8.35 -31.67
N PHE A 912 -2.97 9.07 -31.60
CA PHE A 912 -4.28 8.48 -31.33
C PHE A 912 -5.17 8.52 -32.56
N ILE A 913 -5.76 7.37 -32.91
CA ILE A 913 -6.81 7.25 -33.92
C ILE A 913 -8.12 6.87 -33.22
N GLY A 914 -9.17 7.65 -33.43
CA GLY A 914 -10.54 7.39 -32.98
C GLY A 914 -11.44 6.84 -34.09
N ARG A 915 -12.57 6.26 -33.71
CA ARG A 915 -13.56 5.74 -34.66
C ARG A 915 -14.41 6.84 -35.30
N GLY A 916 -14.85 6.60 -36.53
CA GLY A 916 -15.69 7.53 -37.29
C GLY A 916 -14.86 8.61 -37.98
N SER A 917 -15.37 9.85 -38.01
CA SER A 917 -14.70 11.02 -38.59
C SER A 917 -14.59 12.16 -37.58
N LYS A 918 -13.74 13.16 -37.85
CA LYS A 918 -13.63 14.37 -37.00
C LYS A 918 -14.96 15.12 -36.83
N LYS A 919 -15.86 15.04 -37.82
CA LYS A 919 -17.19 15.67 -37.78
C LYS A 919 -18.25 14.81 -37.10
N ASN A 920 -18.07 13.49 -37.07
CA ASN A 920 -18.99 12.55 -36.45
C ASN A 920 -18.21 11.44 -35.73
N PRO A 921 -17.63 11.73 -34.55
CA PRO A 921 -16.85 10.75 -33.80
C PRO A 921 -17.76 9.64 -33.23
N CYS A 922 -17.41 8.39 -33.51
CA CYS A 922 -18.17 7.22 -33.06
C CYS A 922 -17.59 6.68 -31.73
N GLY A 923 -17.99 7.28 -30.62
CA GLY A 923 -17.57 6.88 -29.26
C GLY A 923 -16.24 7.48 -28.80
N GLU A 924 -15.87 7.23 -27.53
CA GLU A 924 -14.67 7.81 -26.91
C GLU A 924 -13.40 6.95 -27.04
N GLN A 925 -13.51 5.75 -27.62
CA GLN A 925 -12.39 4.83 -27.73
C GLN A 925 -11.37 5.33 -28.77
N ARG A 926 -10.10 5.43 -28.36
CA ARG A 926 -8.97 5.82 -29.21
C ARG A 926 -7.86 4.79 -29.10
N ALA A 927 -7.39 4.28 -30.23
CA ALA A 927 -6.24 3.40 -30.32
C ALA A 927 -4.95 4.24 -30.40
N ASN A 928 -3.91 3.83 -29.67
CA ASN A 928 -2.59 4.45 -29.80
C ASN A 928 -1.79 3.72 -30.87
N VAL A 929 -1.49 4.39 -31.97
CA VAL A 929 -0.71 3.87 -33.10
C VAL A 929 0.70 4.45 -33.18
N GLY A 930 1.12 5.25 -32.18
CA GLY A 930 2.51 5.72 -32.10
C GLY A 930 3.47 4.62 -31.64
N LEU A 931 4.74 4.72 -32.02
CA LEU A 931 5.79 3.77 -31.63
C LEU A 931 6.11 3.81 -30.12
N ASN A 932 5.70 4.86 -29.40
CA ASN A 932 5.86 5.01 -27.96
C ASN A 932 7.32 4.86 -27.49
N LEU A 933 8.25 5.46 -28.23
CA LEU A 933 9.67 5.45 -27.93
C LEU A 933 10.12 6.64 -27.09
N LYS A 934 9.29 7.68 -26.93
CA LYS A 934 9.60 8.85 -26.11
C LYS A 934 8.40 9.40 -25.35
N PHE A 935 8.64 9.94 -24.16
CA PHE A 935 7.58 10.41 -23.26
C PHE A 935 7.96 11.72 -22.56
N ASN A 936 7.70 12.85 -23.24
CA ASN A 936 8.05 14.18 -22.73
C ASN A 936 7.46 14.49 -21.33
N LYS A 937 6.17 14.19 -21.12
CA LYS A 937 5.48 14.48 -19.84
C LYS A 937 6.00 13.64 -18.67
N LYS A 938 6.52 12.45 -18.96
CA LYS A 938 7.02 11.52 -17.93
C LYS A 938 8.55 11.59 -17.75
N ASN A 939 9.25 12.33 -18.61
CA ASN A 939 10.69 12.32 -18.70
C ASN A 939 11.27 10.89 -18.86
N GLU A 940 10.66 10.09 -19.75
CA GLU A 940 11.06 8.69 -20.02
C GLU A 940 11.48 8.50 -21.49
N GLU A 941 12.45 7.61 -21.70
CA GLU A 941 13.00 7.16 -22.98
C GLU A 941 13.01 5.62 -23.09
N VAL A 942 13.27 5.10 -24.28
CA VAL A 942 13.41 3.65 -24.53
C VAL A 942 14.87 3.34 -24.87
N PRO A 943 15.63 2.71 -23.95
CA PRO A 943 17.04 2.42 -24.15
C PRO A 943 17.31 1.67 -25.45
N GLY A 944 18.37 2.05 -26.16
CA GLY A 944 18.73 1.51 -27.48
C GLY A 944 17.95 2.09 -28.67
N TYR A 945 16.83 2.80 -28.43
CA TYR A 945 16.01 3.42 -29.49
C TYR A 945 16.11 4.94 -29.45
N THR A 946 15.73 5.56 -28.35
CA THR A 946 15.71 7.02 -28.18
C THR A 946 16.62 7.43 -27.03
N LYS A 947 17.12 8.67 -27.10
CA LYS A 947 17.89 9.28 -26.03
C LYS A 947 17.59 10.76 -25.94
N ARG A 948 17.29 11.26 -24.74
CA ARG A 948 17.04 12.68 -24.49
C ARG A 948 18.33 13.39 -24.10
N THR A 949 18.59 14.51 -24.74
CA THR A 949 19.60 15.49 -24.28
C THR A 949 18.88 16.71 -23.68
N GLU A 950 19.62 17.62 -23.06
CA GLU A 950 19.04 18.88 -22.53
C GLU A 950 18.28 19.69 -23.59
N LYS A 951 18.66 19.57 -24.87
CA LYS A 951 18.15 20.41 -25.96
C LYS A 951 17.26 19.67 -26.95
N GLU A 952 17.49 18.37 -27.18
CA GLU A 952 16.79 17.63 -28.23
C GLU A 952 16.69 16.10 -27.99
N TRP A 953 15.82 15.44 -28.76
CA TRP A 953 15.71 13.98 -28.84
C TRP A 953 16.59 13.43 -29.94
N LEU A 954 17.36 12.40 -29.59
CA LEU A 954 18.19 11.65 -30.52
C LEU A 954 17.61 10.24 -30.73
N TYR A 955 17.89 9.67 -31.88
CA TYR A 955 17.31 8.42 -32.36
C TYR A 955 18.41 7.49 -32.89
N SER A 956 18.31 6.20 -32.60
CA SER A 956 19.26 5.19 -33.08
C SER A 956 18.91 4.68 -34.48
N ALA A 957 19.80 3.89 -35.07
CA ALA A 957 19.54 3.21 -36.34
C ALA A 957 18.32 2.27 -36.28
N ALA A 958 18.04 1.66 -35.13
CA ALA A 958 16.86 0.80 -34.94
C ALA A 958 15.54 1.59 -35.05
N VAL A 959 15.54 2.88 -34.70
CA VAL A 959 14.37 3.76 -34.93
C VAL A 959 14.23 4.08 -36.40
N GLU A 960 15.33 4.26 -37.11
CA GLU A 960 15.33 4.51 -38.56
C GLU A 960 14.72 3.31 -39.30
N GLU A 961 15.17 2.08 -38.99
CA GLU A 961 14.62 0.85 -39.55
C GLU A 961 13.13 0.67 -39.22
N LEU A 962 12.74 0.88 -37.96
CA LEU A 962 11.35 0.74 -37.52
C LEU A 962 10.42 1.78 -38.15
N LEU A 963 10.89 3.02 -38.33
CA LEU A 963 10.13 4.06 -39.04
C LEU A 963 10.06 3.79 -40.53
N ALA A 964 11.11 3.24 -41.14
CA ALA A 964 11.10 2.82 -42.55
C ALA A 964 10.06 1.71 -42.78
N GLU A 965 10.02 0.70 -41.90
CA GLU A 965 9.02 -0.36 -41.96
C GLU A 965 7.59 0.18 -41.75
N TYR A 966 7.39 1.08 -40.78
CA TYR A 966 6.08 1.72 -40.58
C TYR A 966 5.69 2.48 -41.87
N LEU A 967 6.58 3.30 -42.40
CA LEU A 967 6.31 4.11 -43.59
C LEU A 967 5.97 3.24 -44.81
N ASP A 968 6.66 2.12 -45.00
CA ASP A 968 6.40 1.17 -46.09
C ASP A 968 5.04 0.47 -45.94
N ARG A 969 4.67 0.07 -44.72
CA ARG A 969 3.43 -0.67 -44.45
C ARG A 969 2.18 0.19 -44.37
N PHE A 970 2.30 1.43 -43.89
CA PHE A 970 1.16 2.30 -43.53
C PHE A 970 1.40 3.77 -43.90
N SER A 971 1.89 4.02 -45.11
CA SER A 971 2.18 5.37 -45.63
C SER A 971 1.00 6.34 -45.53
N GLU A 972 -0.25 5.87 -45.61
CA GLU A 972 -1.45 6.70 -45.57
C GLU A 972 -1.60 7.42 -44.23
N VAL A 973 -1.14 6.80 -43.14
CA VAL A 973 -1.15 7.39 -41.80
C VAL A 973 -0.14 8.55 -41.73
N PHE A 974 1.04 8.39 -42.35
CA PHE A 974 2.05 9.45 -42.40
C PHE A 974 1.55 10.66 -43.20
N ASP A 975 0.88 10.43 -44.33
CA ASP A 975 0.29 11.49 -45.14
C ASP A 975 -0.78 12.27 -44.38
N SER A 976 -1.68 11.57 -43.67
CA SER A 976 -2.75 12.22 -42.89
C SER A 976 -2.19 13.04 -41.72
N VAL A 977 -1.20 12.50 -41.00
CA VAL A 977 -0.53 13.22 -39.89
C VAL A 977 0.28 14.42 -40.39
N SER A 978 0.87 14.32 -41.59
CA SER A 978 1.60 15.41 -42.23
C SER A 978 0.69 16.58 -42.61
N ARG A 979 -0.48 16.28 -43.19
CA ARG A 979 -1.47 17.30 -43.62
C ARG A 979 -2.14 18.01 -42.45
N ASN A 980 -2.31 17.32 -41.31
CA ASN A 980 -3.02 17.83 -40.14
C ASN A 980 -2.08 17.97 -38.92
N SER A 981 -1.01 18.75 -39.07
CA SER A 981 0.05 18.88 -38.05
C SER A 981 -0.39 19.51 -36.71
N HIS A 982 -1.55 20.14 -36.65
CA HIS A 982 -2.12 20.73 -35.43
C HIS A 982 -3.01 19.77 -34.62
N ASP A 983 -3.37 18.62 -35.20
CA ASP A 983 -4.28 17.67 -34.56
C ASP A 983 -3.52 16.68 -33.66
N ASP A 984 -4.10 16.39 -32.50
CA ASP A 984 -3.61 15.37 -31.55
C ASP A 984 -4.36 14.04 -31.65
N VAL A 985 -5.48 14.03 -32.37
CA VAL A 985 -6.34 12.86 -32.58
C VAL A 985 -6.79 12.85 -34.03
N PHE A 986 -6.60 11.71 -34.66
CA PHE A 986 -7.02 11.43 -36.04
C PHE A 986 -8.21 10.47 -36.01
N TYR A 987 -8.90 10.30 -37.14
CA TYR A 987 -10.08 9.44 -37.21
C TYR A 987 -10.00 8.49 -38.41
N GLU A 988 -10.54 7.29 -38.24
CA GLU A 988 -10.51 6.20 -39.22
C GLU A 988 -11.01 6.65 -40.60
N ASP A 989 -12.18 7.28 -40.66
CA ASP A 989 -12.84 7.68 -41.92
C ASP A 989 -12.12 8.86 -42.60
N ASP A 990 -11.33 9.64 -41.84
CA ASP A 990 -10.55 10.76 -42.39
C ASP A 990 -9.22 10.28 -43.00
N ILE A 991 -8.72 9.10 -42.59
CA ILE A 991 -7.49 8.48 -43.12
C ILE A 991 -7.83 7.53 -44.28
N TRP A 992 -8.90 6.75 -44.14
CA TRP A 992 -9.35 5.75 -45.12
C TRP A 992 -10.80 6.03 -45.56
N PRO A 993 -11.03 6.97 -46.50
CA PRO A 993 -12.37 7.45 -46.85
C PRO A 993 -13.15 6.54 -47.82
N GLY A 994 -12.60 5.40 -48.24
CA GLY A 994 -13.24 4.51 -49.22
C GLY A 994 -14.28 3.58 -48.60
N GLU A 995 -15.43 3.39 -49.26
CA GLU A 995 -16.53 2.51 -48.78
C GLU A 995 -16.11 1.04 -48.59
N ASP A 996 -15.07 0.58 -49.30
CA ASP A 996 -14.50 -0.77 -49.20
C ASP A 996 -13.33 -0.88 -48.19
N GLN A 997 -12.92 0.22 -47.55
CA GLN A 997 -11.79 0.23 -46.62
C GLN A 997 -12.28 0.26 -45.16
N ASN A 998 -12.14 -0.86 -44.46
CA ASN A 998 -12.49 -0.94 -43.05
C ASN A 998 -11.38 -0.32 -42.18
N GLY A 999 -11.51 0.98 -41.88
CA GLY A 999 -10.54 1.72 -41.06
C GLY A 999 -10.30 1.08 -39.69
N ALA A 1000 -11.31 0.44 -39.09
CA ALA A 1000 -11.15 -0.26 -37.82
C ALA A 1000 -10.25 -1.51 -37.92
N GLU A 1001 -10.32 -2.24 -39.04
CA GLU A 1001 -9.41 -3.37 -39.30
C GLU A 1001 -7.98 -2.87 -39.52
N LYS A 1002 -7.79 -1.75 -40.22
CA LYS A 1002 -6.47 -1.14 -40.42
C LYS A 1002 -5.84 -0.67 -39.11
N VAL A 1003 -6.62 -0.05 -38.22
CA VAL A 1003 -6.15 0.31 -36.88
C VAL A 1003 -5.79 -0.94 -36.05
N ALA A 1004 -6.57 -2.02 -36.17
CA ALA A 1004 -6.27 -3.29 -35.51
C ALA A 1004 -4.99 -3.94 -36.05
N GLU A 1005 -4.77 -3.90 -37.37
CA GLU A 1005 -3.56 -4.38 -38.05
C GLU A 1005 -2.31 -3.65 -37.53
N ILE A 1006 -2.35 -2.31 -37.50
CA ILE A 1006 -1.25 -1.47 -36.97
C ILE A 1006 -0.99 -1.82 -35.51
N THR A 1007 -2.04 -1.88 -34.69
CA THR A 1007 -1.90 -2.16 -33.25
C THR A 1007 -1.33 -3.56 -32.99
N SER A 1008 -1.71 -4.55 -33.79
CA SER A 1008 -1.20 -5.92 -33.72
C SER A 1008 0.28 -5.98 -34.11
N TRP A 1009 0.65 -5.32 -35.22
CA TRP A 1009 2.04 -5.21 -35.66
C TRP A 1009 2.91 -4.53 -34.59
N LEU A 1010 2.50 -3.38 -34.07
CA LEU A 1010 3.22 -2.69 -32.98
C LEU A 1010 3.42 -3.57 -31.75
N LYS A 1011 2.46 -4.41 -31.40
CA LYS A 1011 2.57 -5.36 -30.28
C LYS A 1011 3.53 -6.51 -30.57
N SER A 1012 3.54 -7.02 -31.80
CA SER A 1012 4.45 -8.11 -32.22
C SER A 1012 5.92 -7.68 -32.31
N HIS A 1013 6.19 -6.39 -32.52
CA HIS A 1013 7.55 -5.89 -32.68
C HIS A 1013 8.33 -5.95 -31.34
N PRO A 1014 9.62 -6.36 -31.31
CA PRO A 1014 10.41 -6.51 -30.08
C PRO A 1014 10.40 -5.28 -29.15
N VAL A 1015 10.25 -4.09 -29.73
CA VAL A 1015 10.21 -2.81 -29.01
C VAL A 1015 9.05 -2.70 -28.00
N SER A 1016 7.95 -3.43 -28.21
CA SER A 1016 6.80 -3.44 -27.30
C SER A 1016 7.14 -4.09 -25.94
N SER A 1017 8.14 -4.98 -25.93
CA SER A 1017 8.58 -5.73 -24.75
C SER A 1017 9.60 -4.98 -23.89
N ILE A 1018 10.27 -3.96 -24.45
CA ILE A 1018 11.38 -3.24 -23.81
C ILE A 1018 10.87 -2.30 -22.72
N SER A 1019 11.53 -2.31 -21.57
CA SER A 1019 11.25 -1.41 -20.45
C SER A 1019 11.66 0.02 -20.74
N ARG A 1020 10.84 0.98 -20.32
CA ARG A 1020 11.15 2.42 -20.37
C ARG A 1020 12.12 2.78 -19.25
N ALA A 1021 12.99 3.75 -19.50
CA ALA A 1021 13.91 4.30 -18.51
C ALA A 1021 13.66 5.81 -18.34
N SER A 1022 13.94 6.34 -17.14
CA SER A 1022 13.98 7.79 -16.93
C SER A 1022 15.15 8.38 -17.74
N CYS A 1023 14.92 9.54 -18.37
CA CYS A 1023 15.97 10.27 -19.09
C CYS A 1023 17.12 10.72 -18.19
N ASP A 1024 16.91 10.75 -16.87
CA ASP A 1024 17.93 11.10 -15.89
C ASP A 1024 18.83 9.90 -15.54
N LEU A 1025 18.49 8.69 -16.00
CA LEU A 1025 19.26 7.47 -15.77
C LEU A 1025 20.36 7.31 -16.83
N GLN A 1026 21.61 7.37 -16.40
CA GLN A 1026 22.75 6.98 -17.24
C GLN A 1026 22.95 5.47 -17.13
N VAL A 1027 22.84 4.72 -18.23
CA VAL A 1027 23.07 3.26 -18.26
C VAL A 1027 24.06 2.92 -19.36
N LEU A 1028 24.87 1.90 -19.14
CA LEU A 1028 25.71 1.30 -20.17
C LEU A 1028 24.86 0.49 -21.16
N ASP A 1029 25.20 0.57 -22.44
CA ASP A 1029 24.55 -0.22 -23.48
C ASP A 1029 24.77 -1.72 -23.23
N SER A 1030 23.79 -2.56 -23.56
CA SER A 1030 23.82 -4.02 -23.27
C SER A 1030 25.09 -4.70 -23.77
N ALA A 1031 25.58 -4.31 -24.96
CA ALA A 1031 26.81 -4.84 -25.52
C ALA A 1031 28.06 -4.53 -24.67
N ILE A 1032 28.07 -3.40 -23.94
CA ILE A 1032 29.15 -3.07 -23.00
C ILE A 1032 29.01 -3.92 -21.74
N VAL A 1033 27.78 -4.12 -21.25
CA VAL A 1033 27.49 -4.95 -20.08
C VAL A 1033 27.98 -6.39 -20.29
N GLU A 1034 27.68 -7.00 -21.45
CA GLU A 1034 28.18 -8.34 -21.81
C GLU A 1034 29.72 -8.42 -21.78
N ARG A 1035 30.42 -7.37 -22.24
CA ARG A 1035 31.89 -7.32 -22.18
C ARG A 1035 32.44 -7.19 -20.77
N ILE A 1036 31.71 -6.51 -19.88
CA ILE A 1036 32.05 -6.45 -18.46
C ILE A 1036 31.90 -7.84 -17.85
N GLU A 1037 30.80 -8.56 -18.15
CA GLU A 1037 30.59 -9.94 -17.71
C GLU A 1037 31.72 -10.87 -18.16
N GLU A 1038 32.11 -10.81 -19.45
CA GLU A 1038 33.26 -11.56 -19.97
C GLU A 1038 34.56 -11.27 -19.21
N ALA A 1039 34.82 -10.00 -18.87
CA ALA A 1039 36.03 -9.58 -18.15
C ALA A 1039 36.01 -10.05 -16.69
N VAL A 1040 34.84 -10.01 -16.05
CA VAL A 1040 34.63 -10.52 -14.69
C VAL A 1040 34.84 -12.03 -14.65
N GLU A 1041 34.25 -12.78 -15.57
CA GLU A 1041 34.34 -14.24 -15.61
C GLU A 1041 35.79 -14.71 -15.85
N LYS A 1042 36.52 -14.05 -16.76
CA LYS A 1042 37.97 -14.28 -16.95
C LYS A 1042 38.78 -14.05 -15.67
N THR A 1043 38.33 -13.13 -14.82
CA THR A 1043 39.00 -12.80 -13.56
C THR A 1043 38.68 -13.84 -12.47
N LYS A 1044 37.45 -14.38 -12.41
CA LYS A 1044 37.07 -15.45 -11.47
C LYS A 1044 37.93 -16.71 -11.59
N VAL A 1045 38.32 -17.08 -12.81
CA VAL A 1045 39.17 -18.26 -13.07
C VAL A 1045 40.55 -18.10 -12.43
N ARG A 1046 41.03 -16.87 -12.24
CA ARG A 1046 42.30 -16.54 -11.58
C ARG A 1046 42.09 -16.33 -10.08
N LYS A 1047 41.74 -17.37 -9.31
CA LYS A 1047 41.56 -17.31 -7.84
C LYS A 1047 42.86 -16.94 -7.10
N SER A 1048 43.18 -15.64 -7.04
CA SER A 1048 44.34 -15.10 -6.30
C SER A 1048 43.90 -13.93 -5.43
N THR A 1049 43.55 -14.22 -4.18
CA THR A 1049 43.32 -13.21 -3.13
C THR A 1049 44.58 -13.06 -2.29
N LYS A 1050 45.18 -11.86 -2.28
CA LYS A 1050 46.36 -11.57 -1.48
C LYS A 1050 45.93 -11.16 -0.07
N LYS A 1051 46.43 -11.87 0.95
CA LYS A 1051 46.27 -11.46 2.35
C LYS A 1051 47.37 -10.48 2.73
N VAL A 1052 46.99 -9.31 3.25
CA VAL A 1052 47.94 -8.28 3.69
C VAL A 1052 47.63 -7.90 5.14
N ARG A 1053 48.63 -8.02 6.02
CA ARG A 1053 48.54 -7.57 7.41
C ARG A 1053 49.01 -6.13 7.52
N VAL A 1054 48.19 -5.25 8.07
CA VAL A 1054 48.48 -3.82 8.21
C VAL A 1054 48.02 -3.31 9.57
N THR A 1055 48.71 -2.32 10.12
CA THR A 1055 48.30 -1.60 11.33
C THR A 1055 47.76 -0.22 10.93
N VAL A 1056 46.46 -0.02 11.11
CA VAL A 1056 45.70 1.09 10.51
C VAL A 1056 45.17 2.04 11.58
N LYS A 1057 45.03 3.33 11.25
CA LYS A 1057 44.35 4.29 12.12
C LYS A 1057 42.84 4.04 12.10
N PRO A 1058 42.13 4.12 13.24
CA PRO A 1058 40.73 3.74 13.34
C PRO A 1058 39.78 4.49 12.39
N HIS A 1059 40.04 5.76 12.09
CA HIS A 1059 39.18 6.54 11.17
C HIS A 1059 39.26 6.11 9.69
N LEU A 1060 40.26 5.28 9.33
CA LEU A 1060 40.37 4.69 8.00
C LEU A 1060 39.72 3.30 7.93
N LEU A 1061 39.10 2.85 9.02
CA LEU A 1061 38.38 1.59 9.08
C LEU A 1061 36.88 1.88 9.18
N TYR A 1062 36.11 1.15 8.40
CA TYR A 1062 34.66 1.13 8.49
C TYR A 1062 34.21 -0.23 9.01
N ARG A 1063 33.49 -0.24 10.13
CA ARG A 1063 32.80 -1.43 10.63
C ARG A 1063 31.33 -1.32 10.24
N PRO A 1064 30.78 -2.26 9.45
CA PRO A 1064 29.35 -2.34 9.21
C PRO A 1064 28.61 -2.48 10.55
N LEU A 1065 27.77 -1.51 10.87
CA LEU A 1065 26.98 -1.48 12.10
C LEU A 1065 25.57 -1.01 11.79
N GLU A 1066 24.57 -1.66 12.39
CA GLU A 1066 23.16 -1.31 12.20
C GLU A 1066 22.86 0.12 12.66
N GLN A 1067 23.52 0.56 13.73
CA GLN A 1067 23.35 1.89 14.34
C GLN A 1067 23.82 3.04 13.43
N GLN A 1068 24.50 2.74 12.33
CA GLN A 1068 24.99 3.74 11.40
C GLN A 1068 23.96 4.15 10.32
N GLN A 1069 22.76 3.56 10.30
CA GLN A 1069 21.54 4.05 9.61
C GLN A 1069 21.73 4.68 8.20
N GLY A 1070 22.60 4.10 7.35
CA GLY A 1070 22.80 4.60 5.99
C GLY A 1070 23.84 5.72 5.84
N VAL A 1071 24.60 6.04 6.90
CA VAL A 1071 25.80 6.88 6.82
C VAL A 1071 26.78 6.29 5.81
N VAL A 1072 27.12 7.08 4.79
CA VAL A 1072 28.10 6.69 3.78
C VAL A 1072 29.49 6.59 4.44
N PRO A 1073 30.23 5.48 4.30
CA PRO A 1073 31.54 5.31 4.91
C PRO A 1073 32.51 6.42 4.55
N ASP A 1074 32.49 6.76 3.27
CA ASP A 1074 33.25 7.83 2.63
C ASP A 1074 32.28 8.87 2.07
N PRO A 1075 32.08 10.00 2.79
CA PRO A 1075 31.17 11.06 2.34
C PRO A 1075 31.59 11.69 1.01
N ASP A 1076 32.85 11.58 0.60
CA ASP A 1076 33.40 12.22 -0.60
C ASP A 1076 33.45 11.27 -1.80
N ALA A 1077 32.94 10.04 -1.65
CA ALA A 1077 32.83 9.08 -2.73
C ALA A 1077 31.84 9.59 -3.80
N GLU A 1078 32.34 9.76 -5.02
CA GLU A 1078 31.53 9.95 -6.23
C GLU A 1078 31.42 8.62 -6.98
N TYR A 1079 30.24 8.32 -7.52
CA TYR A 1079 30.01 7.13 -8.34
C TYR A 1079 29.93 7.49 -9.81
N ARG A 1080 30.62 6.72 -10.65
CA ARG A 1080 30.66 6.83 -12.11
C ARG A 1080 30.42 5.45 -12.73
N LEU A 1081 29.99 5.43 -14.00
CA LEU A 1081 29.87 4.18 -14.74
C LEU A 1081 31.24 3.49 -14.81
N PHE A 1082 31.24 2.16 -14.82
CA PHE A 1082 32.43 1.30 -14.74
C PHE A 1082 33.14 1.26 -13.38
N ASP A 1083 32.75 2.08 -12.40
CA ASP A 1083 33.36 2.02 -11.07
C ASP A 1083 33.16 0.66 -10.42
N ARG A 1084 34.19 0.22 -9.69
CA ARG A 1084 34.14 -1.01 -8.89
C ARG A 1084 33.57 -0.69 -7.53
N VAL A 1085 32.55 -1.44 -7.13
CA VAL A 1085 31.84 -1.28 -5.85
C VAL A 1085 31.89 -2.56 -5.03
N VAL A 1086 31.66 -2.44 -3.74
CA VAL A 1086 31.58 -3.56 -2.81
C VAL A 1086 30.38 -3.36 -1.89
N ASN A 1087 29.62 -4.42 -1.64
CA ASN A 1087 28.57 -4.36 -0.64
C ASN A 1087 29.20 -4.35 0.76
N ILE A 1088 28.86 -3.33 1.54
CA ILE A 1088 29.33 -3.12 2.91
C ILE A 1088 28.22 -3.30 3.94
N ARG A 1089 26.98 -3.56 3.52
CA ARG A 1089 25.84 -3.76 4.42
C ARG A 1089 25.73 -5.23 4.79
N GLU A 1090 25.58 -5.51 6.07
CA GLU A 1090 25.18 -6.83 6.57
C GLU A 1090 23.68 -7.07 6.29
N SER A 1091 23.30 -8.35 6.15
CA SER A 1091 21.91 -8.79 5.96
C SER A 1091 21.15 -8.00 4.87
N PHE A 1092 21.80 -7.84 3.72
CA PHE A 1092 21.24 -7.27 2.49
C PHE A 1092 21.07 -8.39 1.45
N THR A 1093 20.25 -8.19 0.40
CA THR A 1093 20.05 -9.22 -0.66
C THR A 1093 21.38 -9.63 -1.29
N VAL A 1094 22.31 -8.68 -1.38
CA VAL A 1094 23.69 -8.91 -1.81
C VAL A 1094 24.52 -9.27 -0.56
N PRO A 1095 25.27 -10.39 -0.55
CA PRO A 1095 26.14 -10.75 0.56
C PRO A 1095 27.17 -9.67 0.93
N LEU A 1096 27.54 -9.59 2.21
CA LEU A 1096 28.58 -8.67 2.68
C LEU A 1096 29.93 -8.98 1.99
N GLY A 1097 30.60 -7.93 1.51
CA GLY A 1097 31.91 -8.02 0.87
C GLY A 1097 31.86 -8.44 -0.60
N LEU A 1098 30.69 -8.78 -1.14
CA LEU A 1098 30.54 -9.11 -2.55
C LEU A 1098 30.78 -7.86 -3.42
N ARG A 1099 31.53 -8.02 -4.51
CA ARG A 1099 31.96 -6.91 -5.37
C ARG A 1099 31.11 -6.83 -6.64
N GLY A 1100 31.07 -5.66 -7.26
CA GLY A 1100 30.33 -5.42 -8.49
C GLY A 1100 30.88 -4.26 -9.31
N THR A 1101 30.34 -4.06 -10.51
CA THR A 1101 30.65 -2.92 -11.39
C THR A 1101 29.40 -2.07 -11.56
N VAL A 1102 29.52 -0.75 -11.48
CA VAL A 1102 28.41 0.17 -11.77
C VAL A 1102 28.08 0.15 -13.27
N ILE A 1103 26.86 -0.24 -13.61
CA ILE A 1103 26.35 -0.28 -14.99
C ILE A 1103 25.25 0.75 -15.26
N GLY A 1104 24.70 1.37 -14.21
CA GLY A 1104 23.78 2.48 -14.35
C GLY A 1104 23.69 3.36 -13.11
N ILE A 1105 23.43 4.65 -13.29
CA ILE A 1105 23.35 5.67 -12.24
C ILE A 1105 22.16 6.57 -12.53
N LYS A 1106 21.26 6.71 -11.56
CA LYS A 1106 20.11 7.62 -11.66
C LYS A 1106 20.53 9.04 -11.26
N GLY A 1107 20.37 10.00 -12.16
CA GLY A 1107 20.58 11.42 -11.91
C GLY A 1107 19.50 12.00 -11.00
N GLY A 1108 19.81 12.09 -9.71
CA GLY A 1108 19.00 12.72 -8.67
C GLY A 1108 19.80 12.70 -7.38
N GLU A 1109 19.73 13.77 -6.58
CA GLU A 1109 20.49 14.05 -5.35
C GLU A 1109 21.60 13.02 -5.02
N ILE A 1110 22.81 13.36 -5.42
CA ILE A 1110 24.07 12.59 -5.41
C ILE A 1110 24.40 11.90 -4.06
N THR A 1111 23.67 12.23 -3.00
CA THR A 1111 23.88 11.65 -1.67
C THR A 1111 23.13 10.32 -1.41
N SER A 1112 22.15 9.95 -2.26
CA SER A 1112 21.41 8.68 -2.13
C SER A 1112 20.95 8.09 -3.47
N GLY A 1113 21.71 8.27 -4.54
CA GLY A 1113 21.34 7.77 -5.87
C GLY A 1113 21.18 6.24 -5.91
N THR A 1114 20.11 5.77 -6.56
CA THR A 1114 19.96 4.34 -6.88
C THR A 1114 21.01 3.98 -7.94
N VAL A 1115 22.04 3.26 -7.53
CA VAL A 1115 23.08 2.74 -8.43
C VAL A 1115 22.64 1.35 -8.90
N LYS A 1116 22.55 1.14 -10.21
CA LYS A 1116 22.42 -0.21 -10.80
C LYS A 1116 23.82 -0.78 -11.00
N TYR A 1117 24.06 -1.95 -10.42
CA TYR A 1117 25.35 -2.61 -10.47
C TYR A 1117 25.21 -4.05 -10.95
N LEU A 1118 26.21 -4.50 -11.70
CA LEU A 1118 26.38 -5.89 -12.07
C LEU A 1118 27.23 -6.56 -10.99
N VAL A 1119 26.63 -7.52 -10.29
CA VAL A 1119 27.31 -8.28 -9.24
C VAL A 1119 28.31 -9.22 -9.89
N ALA A 1120 29.56 -9.17 -9.41
CA ALA A 1120 30.65 -9.98 -9.94
C ALA A 1120 30.69 -11.36 -9.27
#